data_AF-A0A2C6AE10-F1
#
_entry.id   AF-A0A2C6AE10-F1
#
_cell.length_a   1.000
_cell.length_b   1.000
_cell.length_c   1.000
_cell.angle_alpha   90.00
_cell.angle_beta   90.00
_cell.angle_gamma   90.00
#
_symmetry.space_group_name_H-M   'P 1'
#
loop_
_entity.id
_entity.type
_entity.pdbx_description
1 polymer ?
#
loop_
_entity_poly.entity_id
_entity_poly.type
_entity_poly.pdbx_seq_one_letter_code
_entity_poly.pdbx_strand_id
1 'polypeptide(L)'
;MPKVKHYSAAWLSGNAPGQQLFEPSPEAIRSRALSPSYASKKKYFEGPRRTIARRGSEVFVALGKEIRWGDLVYLKEEWAAKPSRGRSSPGAARIKREDSLQSVGGDGTTEHAAGFRTLKTPVADDIRQLIISPNSNYLAILTTHTVHICVLPDSSHLTSDDTGPMRPTIFTLGPTTHVTSRSPIVAALWHPLGVNGSCIVTVTADAIVRLWELSTTDRWSFDSPTTSVDLKKLADGTTLDQDFAAASAATNKAFSPDSFEMEVAAASFATRGSGGWNPMTLWVAMREGDVYALCPLLPLRWAPPPTLIPSLSVSIVTSVASIEDDPGVDDNEKLLAQQQLQWMGELDSQEPQVIEGLPGEPVLEVYTRPSRPGAIPRLQGPFRLDSDPDSGDDLDTMITDILVIGKRTETDDLMMGEDEEELDLDEGDQEGSSLAVVCLLSTSGQVRVYLDLDGVQAQWLPPRNKSRAGRVPALPGPPRLLAFQAIDTMTPVEVNEEGWPVFSTDVMSRYSFFVTHHAAITYVSLTSWIFRLEGELMGDHEAGTDFRIGLLVNSQSGRDRVYAQPTADVSVPLAACVAMRDPDLGYFLLSATPYDAVALTFEAPELEMEPARQENGPGEGEGSRVAPLDFYEPRPVFNPPHAFEQGSALPTLLERLRTSRHKTVVNQEVKLSPLTLQIFTDAHKVLSDETFRLGMAAAEVFRRCELLQAELRQQVRKANEVKGKIDAISGASRGDGEADNGLWSAGRRRAS
;
A
#
# COMPACT_ATOMS: atom_id res chain seq x y z
N MET A 1 -0.03 1.27 -19.16
CA MET A 1 0.88 0.73 -18.12
C MET A 1 2.01 1.72 -17.93
N PRO A 2 2.43 2.01 -16.69
CA PRO A 2 3.43 3.01 -16.45
C PRO A 2 4.80 2.52 -16.92
N LYS A 3 5.45 3.29 -17.79
CA LYS A 3 6.82 2.98 -18.21
C LYS A 3 7.78 3.49 -17.15
N VAL A 4 8.63 2.62 -16.63
CA VAL A 4 9.71 3.05 -15.74
C VAL A 4 10.63 3.97 -16.53
N LYS A 5 10.87 5.19 -16.02
CA LYS A 5 11.81 6.17 -16.57
C LYS A 5 13.17 6.08 -15.90
N HIS A 6 13.20 5.83 -14.59
CA HIS A 6 14.45 5.70 -13.84
C HIS A 6 14.30 4.67 -12.72
N TYR A 7 15.36 3.87 -12.51
CA TYR A 7 15.51 2.98 -11.37
C TYR A 7 16.51 3.56 -10.38
N SER A 8 16.18 3.50 -9.09
CA SER A 8 16.98 3.96 -7.96
C SER A 8 17.47 5.40 -8.10
N ALA A 9 16.78 6.32 -7.44
CA ALA A 9 17.16 7.72 -7.48
C ALA A 9 18.53 7.91 -6.79
N ALA A 10 19.52 8.47 -7.49
CA ALA A 10 20.90 8.55 -6.98
C ALA A 10 21.00 9.33 -5.65
N TRP A 11 20.07 10.25 -5.39
CA TRP A 11 19.95 11.00 -4.12
C TRP A 11 19.39 10.18 -2.94
N LEU A 12 18.91 8.96 -3.19
CA LEU A 12 18.46 7.97 -2.19
C LEU A 12 19.43 6.79 -2.04
N SER A 13 20.65 6.87 -2.59
CA SER A 13 21.58 5.73 -2.63
C SER A 13 23.01 6.11 -2.23
N GLY A 14 23.78 5.15 -1.74
CA GLY A 14 25.19 5.35 -1.37
C GLY A 14 25.34 6.44 -0.30
N ASN A 15 26.29 7.35 -0.45
CA ASN A 15 26.53 8.42 0.54
C ASN A 15 25.60 9.64 0.38
N ALA A 16 24.46 9.48 -0.31
CA ALA A 16 23.50 10.56 -0.49
C ALA A 16 22.71 10.83 0.80
N PRO A 17 22.25 12.07 1.04
CA PRO A 17 21.52 12.41 2.27
C PRO A 17 20.26 11.56 2.45
N GLY A 18 19.56 11.22 1.36
CA GLY A 18 18.35 10.42 1.43
C GLY A 18 18.55 8.95 1.78
N GLN A 19 19.76 8.40 1.63
CA GLN A 19 20.07 7.03 2.06
C GLN A 19 19.92 6.89 3.59
N GLN A 20 20.11 7.97 4.35
CA GLN A 20 19.91 8.01 5.79
C GLN A 20 18.49 7.61 6.21
N LEU A 21 17.49 7.65 5.32
CA LEU A 21 16.14 7.13 5.63
C LEU A 21 16.09 5.59 5.71
N PHE A 22 17.04 4.88 5.09
CA PHE A 22 16.98 3.42 4.88
C PHE A 22 18.15 2.66 5.53
N GLU A 23 19.24 3.33 5.89
CA GLU A 23 20.41 2.68 6.50
C GLU A 23 20.05 1.87 7.75
N PRO A 24 20.54 0.63 7.91
CA PRO A 24 20.23 -0.17 9.09
C PRO A 24 20.76 0.49 10.37
N SER A 25 19.92 0.55 11.42
CA SER A 25 20.37 1.01 12.74
C SER A 25 21.46 0.09 13.32
N PRO A 26 22.46 0.59 14.07
CA PRO A 26 23.50 -0.23 14.67
C PRO A 26 22.95 -1.32 15.61
N GLU A 27 21.79 -1.10 16.24
CA GLU A 27 21.10 -2.11 17.04
C GLU A 27 20.47 -3.22 16.18
N ALA A 28 19.97 -2.87 14.99
CA ALA A 28 19.46 -3.83 14.02
C ALA A 28 20.57 -4.72 13.44
N ILE A 29 21.76 -4.14 13.21
CA ILE A 29 22.94 -4.89 12.76
C ILE A 29 23.40 -5.87 13.87
N ARG A 30 23.47 -5.40 15.12
CA ARG A 30 23.83 -6.27 16.26
C ARG A 30 22.81 -7.39 16.44
N SER A 31 21.51 -7.11 16.45
CA SER A 31 20.48 -8.13 16.64
C SER A 31 20.49 -9.19 15.53
N ARG A 32 20.68 -8.80 14.26
CA ARG A 32 20.84 -9.76 13.13
C ARG A 32 22.11 -10.61 13.27
N ALA A 33 23.24 -10.03 13.66
CA ALA A 33 24.48 -10.78 13.91
C ALA A 33 24.40 -11.73 15.11
N LEU A 34 23.44 -11.48 16.00
CA LEU A 34 23.26 -12.20 17.27
C LEU A 34 22.21 -13.32 17.21
N SER A 35 21.42 -13.38 16.14
CA SER A 35 20.46 -14.44 15.82
C SER A 35 21.22 -15.63 15.23
N PRO A 36 21.30 -16.77 15.93
CA PRO A 36 21.86 -17.97 15.32
C PRO A 36 20.99 -18.36 14.14
N SER A 37 21.59 -18.69 12.98
CA SER A 37 20.89 -19.20 11.79
C SER A 37 20.06 -20.47 12.07
N TYR A 38 20.19 -21.04 13.28
CA TYR A 38 19.51 -22.24 13.76
C TYR A 38 19.01 -22.14 15.23
N ALA A 39 18.90 -20.94 15.82
CA ALA A 39 18.21 -20.83 17.10
C ALA A 39 16.77 -21.26 16.91
N SER A 40 16.27 -22.13 17.79
CA SER A 40 14.96 -22.78 17.71
C SER A 40 13.93 -21.87 17.05
N LYS A 41 13.24 -22.40 16.03
CA LYS A 41 12.07 -21.84 15.34
C LYS A 41 11.07 -21.24 16.35
N LYS A 42 11.38 -20.08 16.93
CA LYS A 42 10.37 -19.18 17.46
C LYS A 42 9.71 -18.72 16.19
N LYS A 43 8.55 -19.31 15.85
CA LYS A 43 7.70 -18.86 14.75
C LYS A 43 7.65 -17.34 14.86
N TYR A 44 8.44 -16.64 14.04
CA TYR A 44 8.27 -15.21 13.89
C TYR A 44 6.88 -15.08 13.30
N PHE A 45 6.07 -14.16 13.82
CA PHE A 45 4.78 -13.91 13.21
C PHE A 45 5.02 -13.45 11.76
N GLU A 46 4.63 -14.32 10.84
CA GLU A 46 4.51 -14.06 9.41
C GLU A 46 3.31 -13.11 9.25
N GLY A 47 3.53 -11.98 8.60
CA GLY A 47 2.53 -10.92 8.57
C GLY A 47 2.98 -9.77 7.69
N PRO A 48 2.06 -8.85 7.36
CA PRO A 48 2.30 -7.80 6.39
C PRO A 48 3.44 -6.86 6.83
N ARG A 49 4.24 -6.42 5.86
CA ARG A 49 5.34 -5.47 6.05
C ARG A 49 5.05 -4.14 5.35
N ARG A 50 4.30 -3.27 6.02
CA ARG A 50 3.96 -1.91 5.57
C ARG A 50 4.81 -0.88 6.30
N THR A 51 6.14 -0.95 6.14
CA THR A 51 7.09 -0.14 6.93
C THR A 51 7.36 1.26 6.36
N ILE A 52 6.62 1.68 5.33
CA ILE A 52 6.73 3.01 4.72
C ILE A 52 5.32 3.61 4.67
N ALA A 53 5.17 4.84 5.17
CA ALA A 53 3.98 5.66 5.02
C ALA A 53 4.35 7.03 4.45
N ARG A 54 3.40 7.77 3.89
CA ARG A 54 3.65 9.10 3.28
C ARG A 54 2.61 10.15 3.64
N ARG A 55 3.01 11.42 3.62
CA ARG A 55 2.18 12.62 3.69
C ARG A 55 2.68 13.60 2.63
N GLY A 56 1.98 13.74 1.50
CA GLY A 56 2.50 14.53 0.37
C GLY A 56 3.85 13.96 -0.11
N SER A 57 4.89 14.81 -0.09
CA SER A 57 6.32 14.49 -0.35
C SER A 57 7.07 13.90 0.84
N GLU A 58 6.51 13.98 2.06
CA GLU A 58 7.11 13.44 3.26
C GLU A 58 6.91 11.93 3.36
N VAL A 59 7.93 11.24 3.85
CA VAL A 59 7.91 9.80 4.09
C VAL A 59 8.32 9.45 5.51
N PHE A 60 7.69 8.41 6.05
CA PHE A 60 7.96 7.83 7.35
C PHE A 60 8.40 6.38 7.13
N VAL A 61 9.66 6.08 7.45
CA VAL A 61 10.27 4.77 7.25
C VAL A 61 10.56 4.13 8.60
N ALA A 62 9.92 2.99 8.88
CA ALA A 62 10.17 2.21 10.08
C ALA A 62 11.40 1.32 9.93
N LEU A 63 12.35 1.44 10.86
CA LEU A 63 13.56 0.64 10.93
C LEU A 63 13.71 0.06 12.34
N GLY A 64 13.28 -1.19 12.50
CA GLY A 64 13.19 -1.83 13.81
C GLY A 64 12.18 -1.10 14.69
N LYS A 65 12.65 -0.39 15.72
CA LYS A 65 11.83 0.33 16.70
C LYS A 65 11.80 1.85 16.51
N GLU A 66 12.47 2.35 15.48
CA GLU A 66 12.57 3.78 15.21
C GLU A 66 11.88 4.12 13.90
N ILE A 67 11.38 5.36 13.80
CA ILE A 67 10.82 5.89 12.57
C ILE A 67 11.72 7.01 12.09
N ARG A 68 12.16 6.94 10.83
CA ARG A 68 12.87 8.01 10.15
C ARG A 68 11.90 8.78 9.30
N TRP A 69 11.88 10.09 9.47
CA TRP A 69 10.99 11.02 8.80
C TRP A 69 11.83 11.94 7.93
N GLY A 70 11.41 12.14 6.68
CA GLY A 70 12.05 13.12 5.83
C GLY A 70 11.19 13.50 4.64
N ASP A 71 11.53 14.64 4.05
CA ASP A 71 10.90 15.14 2.84
C ASP A 71 11.76 14.80 1.62
N LEU A 72 11.19 14.05 0.69
CA LEU A 72 11.88 13.59 -0.50
C LEU A 72 12.28 14.73 -1.44
N VAL A 73 11.49 15.81 -1.51
CA VAL A 73 11.78 16.98 -2.35
C VAL A 73 13.02 17.69 -1.80
N TYR A 74 13.03 18.00 -0.50
CA TYR A 74 14.19 18.64 0.13
C TYR A 74 15.46 17.80 0.02
N LEU A 75 15.38 16.48 0.24
CA LEU A 75 16.53 15.59 0.12
C LEU A 75 17.08 15.52 -1.32
N LYS A 76 16.20 15.55 -2.32
CA LYS A 76 16.57 15.62 -3.74
C LYS A 76 17.26 16.95 -4.08
N GLU A 77 16.70 18.07 -3.61
CA GLU A 77 17.28 19.40 -3.83
C GLU A 77 18.64 19.57 -3.16
N GLU A 78 18.81 19.10 -1.91
CA GLU A 78 20.08 19.18 -1.19
C GLU A 78 21.19 18.41 -1.94
N TRP A 79 20.86 17.23 -2.46
CA TRP A 79 21.78 16.45 -3.29
C TRP A 79 22.12 17.16 -4.61
N ALA A 80 21.12 17.74 -5.27
CA ALA A 80 21.31 18.48 -6.53
C ALA A 80 22.09 19.81 -6.34
N ALA A 81 22.08 20.39 -5.13
CA ALA A 81 22.81 21.62 -4.80
C ALA A 81 24.30 21.36 -4.47
N LYS A 82 24.67 20.18 -3.96
CA LYS A 82 26.06 19.79 -3.63
C LYS A 82 27.08 19.93 -4.79
N PRO A 83 26.79 19.64 -6.08
CA PRO A 83 27.76 19.84 -7.16
C PRO A 83 28.15 21.30 -7.42
N SER A 84 27.41 22.30 -6.90
CA SER A 84 27.73 23.73 -7.10
C SER A 84 28.86 24.26 -6.20
N ARG A 85 29.16 23.59 -5.07
CA ARG A 85 30.21 24.05 -4.13
C ARG A 85 31.62 23.58 -4.49
N GLY A 86 31.77 22.63 -5.42
CA GLY A 86 33.05 22.01 -5.78
C GLY A 86 33.79 22.60 -6.99
N ARG A 87 33.22 23.60 -7.68
CA ARG A 87 33.85 24.25 -8.84
C ARG A 87 34.05 25.74 -8.62
N SER A 88 34.88 26.09 -7.64
CA SER A 88 35.56 27.40 -7.63
C SER A 88 37.05 27.18 -7.76
N SER A 89 37.66 27.91 -8.70
CA SER A 89 39.05 27.82 -9.14
C SER A 89 40.09 27.65 -8.02
N PRO A 90 41.18 26.90 -8.26
CA PRO A 90 42.33 26.89 -7.38
C PRO A 90 43.08 28.23 -7.54
N GLY A 91 42.68 29.25 -6.79
CA GLY A 91 43.31 30.56 -6.88
C GLY A 91 42.54 31.72 -6.29
N ALA A 92 42.08 31.63 -5.04
CA ALA A 92 41.73 32.81 -4.26
C ALA A 92 41.86 32.50 -2.76
N ALA A 93 42.96 32.98 -2.16
CA ALA A 93 43.16 32.98 -0.73
C ALA A 93 42.03 33.81 -0.06
N ARG A 94 41.14 33.15 0.69
CA ARG A 94 40.21 33.84 1.58
C ARG A 94 40.93 34.20 2.87
N ILE A 95 41.05 35.52 3.07
CA ILE A 95 41.50 36.16 4.30
C ILE A 95 40.58 35.74 5.45
N LYS A 96 41.22 35.21 6.50
CA LYS A 96 40.64 34.81 7.77
C LYS A 96 40.08 36.06 8.47
N ARG A 97 38.76 36.12 8.70
CA ARG A 97 38.17 37.04 9.69
C ARG A 97 37.66 36.17 10.84
N GLU A 98 38.37 36.28 11.96
CA GLU A 98 37.98 35.78 13.27
C GLU A 98 36.69 36.49 13.69
N ASP A 99 35.60 35.74 13.86
CA ASP A 99 34.85 35.72 15.12
C ASP A 99 33.73 34.68 15.03
N SER A 100 33.78 33.69 15.92
CA SER A 100 32.70 32.84 16.44
C SER A 100 33.26 31.45 16.76
N LEU A 101 33.40 31.21 18.06
CA LEU A 101 33.99 30.08 18.75
C LEU A 101 33.44 28.72 18.26
N GLN A 102 34.29 27.92 17.60
CA GLN A 102 34.10 26.48 17.49
C GLN A 102 34.53 25.82 18.81
N SER A 103 33.59 25.22 19.54
CA SER A 103 33.95 24.30 20.61
C SER A 103 34.47 23.01 19.99
N VAL A 104 35.79 22.85 20.02
CA VAL A 104 36.46 21.56 19.83
C VAL A 104 36.20 20.73 21.08
N GLY A 105 35.27 19.78 21.01
CA GLY A 105 34.99 18.79 22.04
C GLY A 105 34.18 17.65 21.43
N GLY A 106 34.75 16.44 21.43
CA GLY A 106 34.24 15.32 20.64
C GLY A 106 32.94 14.70 21.16
N ASP A 107 32.06 14.38 20.22
CA ASP A 107 31.33 13.11 20.12
C ASP A 107 30.92 12.94 18.65
N GLY A 108 30.78 11.71 18.18
CA GLY A 108 30.53 11.36 16.77
C GLY A 108 29.11 11.68 16.28
N THR A 109 28.69 12.94 16.34
CA THR A 109 27.39 13.37 15.82
C THR A 109 27.48 13.51 14.30
N THR A 110 26.95 12.53 13.59
CA THR A 110 26.58 12.65 12.17
C THR A 110 25.80 13.96 11.97
N GLU A 111 26.34 14.92 11.22
CA GLU A 111 25.58 16.09 10.77
C GLU A 111 24.41 15.58 9.93
N HIS A 112 23.21 15.60 10.51
CA HIS A 112 21.98 15.17 9.84
C HIS A 112 21.64 16.14 8.71
N ALA A 113 21.26 15.57 7.55
CA ALA A 113 20.87 16.34 6.37
C ALA A 113 19.64 17.22 6.66
N ALA A 114 19.52 18.36 5.97
CA ALA A 114 18.32 19.20 6.07
C ALA A 114 17.14 18.43 5.46
N GLY A 115 15.96 18.49 6.07
CA GLY A 115 14.81 17.70 5.62
C GLY A 115 14.77 16.27 6.15
N PHE A 116 15.61 15.90 7.13
CA PHE A 116 15.62 14.58 7.76
C PHE A 116 15.55 14.67 9.28
N ARG A 117 14.78 13.77 9.91
CA ARG A 117 14.69 13.64 11.36
C ARG A 117 14.36 12.22 11.82
N THR A 118 14.85 11.84 12.99
CA THR A 118 14.48 10.56 13.63
C THR A 118 13.39 10.79 14.69
N LEU A 119 12.29 10.04 14.60
CA LEU A 119 11.21 10.01 15.58
C LEU A 119 11.41 8.81 16.52
N LYS A 120 11.59 9.10 17.81
CA LYS A 120 11.68 8.07 18.85
C LYS A 120 10.29 7.55 19.17
N THR A 121 10.15 6.22 19.19
CA THR A 121 8.88 5.55 19.49
C THR A 121 8.98 4.75 20.80
N PRO A 122 7.86 4.54 21.51
CA PRO A 122 7.84 3.75 22.75
C PRO A 122 7.69 2.24 22.51
N VAL A 123 7.78 1.77 21.26
CA VAL A 123 7.47 0.37 20.91
C VAL A 123 8.48 -0.61 21.52
N ALA A 124 7.98 -1.76 21.98
CA ALA A 124 8.81 -2.80 22.56
C ALA A 124 9.41 -3.77 21.52
N ASP A 125 8.73 -3.94 20.38
CA ASP A 125 9.08 -4.84 19.29
C ASP A 125 9.21 -4.09 17.96
N ASP A 126 9.74 -4.75 16.94
CA ASP A 126 9.90 -4.16 15.61
C ASP A 126 8.55 -3.75 15.01
N ILE A 127 8.53 -2.56 14.43
CA ILE A 127 7.40 -1.98 13.72
C ILE A 127 7.17 -2.77 12.43
N ARG A 128 5.94 -3.23 12.22
CA ARG A 128 5.51 -4.00 11.04
C ARG A 128 4.69 -3.18 10.07
N GLN A 129 3.84 -2.28 10.58
CA GLN A 129 2.96 -1.46 9.75
C GLN A 129 2.94 0.00 10.23
N LEU A 130 2.96 0.91 9.27
CA LEU A 130 2.76 2.34 9.43
C LEU A 130 1.57 2.73 8.56
N ILE A 131 0.56 3.36 9.15
CA ILE A 131 -0.70 3.69 8.46
C ILE A 131 -1.09 5.12 8.78
N ILE A 132 -0.96 5.99 7.78
CA ILE A 132 -1.29 7.40 7.92
C ILE A 132 -2.81 7.60 7.92
N SER A 133 -3.30 8.54 8.72
CA SER A 133 -4.70 8.92 8.71
C SER A 133 -5.07 9.67 7.43
N PRO A 134 -6.36 9.62 7.03
CA PRO A 134 -6.94 10.44 5.99
C PRO A 134 -6.44 11.88 5.87
N ASN A 135 -6.50 12.62 6.97
CA ASN A 135 -6.18 14.04 7.01
C ASN A 135 -4.70 14.27 7.37
N SER A 136 -3.89 13.20 7.35
CA SER A 136 -2.45 13.23 7.60
C SER A 136 -2.04 13.91 8.93
N ASN A 137 -2.90 13.78 9.94
CA ASN A 137 -2.73 14.30 11.30
C ASN A 137 -2.27 13.23 12.30
N TYR A 138 -2.54 11.96 12.01
CA TYR A 138 -2.16 10.83 12.85
C TYR A 138 -1.40 9.78 12.04
N LEU A 139 -0.50 9.08 12.72
CA LEU A 139 0.19 7.91 12.20
C LEU A 139 -0.02 6.75 13.16
N ALA A 140 -0.69 5.69 12.68
CA ALA A 140 -0.78 4.44 13.41
C ALA A 140 0.51 3.64 13.24
N ILE A 141 1.12 3.25 14.36
CA ILE A 141 2.37 2.51 14.45
C ILE A 141 2.06 1.14 15.06
N LEU A 142 2.19 0.09 14.25
CA LEU A 142 1.84 -1.27 14.64
C LEU A 142 3.11 -2.13 14.77
N THR A 143 3.19 -2.86 15.87
CA THR A 143 4.03 -4.06 15.97
C THR A 143 3.18 -5.29 15.64
N THR A 144 3.63 -6.48 15.98
CA THR A 144 2.83 -7.70 15.85
C THR A 144 1.59 -7.71 16.75
N HIS A 145 1.66 -7.08 17.94
CA HIS A 145 0.61 -7.16 18.96
C HIS A 145 0.20 -5.83 19.59
N THR A 146 0.96 -4.75 19.38
CA THR A 146 0.68 -3.44 19.98
C THR A 146 0.40 -2.39 18.92
N VAL A 147 -0.56 -1.50 19.18
CA VAL A 147 -0.85 -0.32 18.34
C VAL A 147 -0.54 0.95 19.12
N HIS A 148 0.12 1.91 18.46
CA HIS A 148 0.34 3.25 18.99
C HIS A 148 -0.12 4.29 17.98
N ILE A 149 -0.67 5.40 18.43
CA ILE A 149 -1.10 6.52 17.59
C ILE A 149 -0.17 7.70 17.85
N CYS A 150 0.62 8.06 16.85
CA CYS A 150 1.46 9.24 16.85
C CYS A 150 0.66 10.43 16.31
N VAL A 151 0.60 11.53 17.06
CA VAL A 151 0.19 12.82 16.53
C VAL A 151 1.34 13.34 15.67
N LEU A 152 1.11 13.53 14.38
CA LEU A 152 2.17 13.89 13.46
C LEU A 152 2.66 15.32 13.75
N PRO A 153 3.98 15.54 13.85
CA PRO A 153 4.53 16.88 14.01
C PRO A 153 4.34 17.73 12.76
N ASP A 154 4.44 19.05 12.96
CA ASP A 154 4.44 20.05 11.89
C ASP A 154 5.72 19.93 11.04
N SER A 155 5.57 20.00 9.72
CA SER A 155 6.64 19.92 8.72
C SER A 155 7.79 20.89 8.93
N SER A 156 7.55 22.03 9.58
CA SER A 156 8.59 23.00 9.96
C SER A 156 9.72 22.41 10.82
N HIS A 157 9.47 21.29 11.50
CA HIS A 157 10.50 20.56 12.25
C HIS A 157 11.55 19.84 11.37
N LEU A 158 11.31 19.69 10.08
CA LEU A 158 12.28 19.17 9.12
C LEU A 158 13.25 20.24 8.61
N THR A 159 12.86 21.52 8.70
CA THR A 159 13.66 22.68 8.27
C THR A 159 14.27 23.44 9.46
N SER A 160 14.04 22.99 10.69
CA SER A 160 14.62 23.59 11.89
C SER A 160 16.12 23.30 12.04
N ASP A 161 16.86 24.24 12.66
CA ASP A 161 18.29 24.07 12.96
C ASP A 161 18.59 22.86 13.85
N ASP A 162 17.62 22.43 14.67
CA ASP A 162 17.71 21.21 15.46
C ASP A 162 17.34 19.98 14.62
N THR A 163 18.35 19.26 14.17
CA THR A 163 18.23 18.02 13.39
C THR A 163 18.29 16.76 14.27
N GLY A 164 18.31 16.91 15.59
CA GLY A 164 18.38 15.81 16.53
C GLY A 164 17.09 14.96 16.61
N PRO A 165 17.16 13.77 17.23
CA PRO A 165 16.00 12.91 17.42
C PRO A 165 14.86 13.60 18.20
N MET A 166 13.65 13.52 17.66
CA MET A 166 12.45 14.10 18.25
C MET A 166 11.59 13.03 18.93
N ARG A 167 10.87 13.43 19.99
CA ARG A 167 9.84 12.62 20.65
C ARG A 167 8.46 13.23 20.38
N PRO A 168 7.73 12.76 19.36
CA PRO A 168 6.37 13.23 19.12
C PRO A 168 5.42 12.71 20.20
N THR A 169 4.22 13.30 20.28
CA THR A 169 3.17 12.82 21.18
C THR A 169 2.62 11.50 20.65
N ILE A 170 2.82 10.41 21.41
CA ILE A 170 2.39 9.06 21.04
C ILE A 170 1.50 8.50 22.14
N PHE A 171 0.30 8.06 21.77
CA PHE A 171 -0.65 7.38 22.65
C PHE A 171 -0.63 5.87 22.38
N THR A 172 -0.74 5.05 23.43
CA THR A 172 -0.90 3.60 23.28
C THR A 172 -2.38 3.31 23.07
N LEU A 173 -2.72 2.59 22.01
CA LEU A 173 -4.10 2.23 21.71
C LEU A 173 -4.43 0.87 22.33
N GLY A 174 -5.42 0.85 23.21
CA GLY A 174 -5.86 -0.32 23.96
C GLY A 174 -4.76 -0.95 24.80
N PRO A 175 -4.25 -0.29 25.86
CA PRO A 175 -3.13 -0.81 26.67
C PRO A 175 -3.35 -2.18 27.32
N THR A 176 -4.61 -2.63 27.42
CA THR A 176 -5.00 -3.97 27.92
C THR A 176 -5.56 -4.88 26.83
N THR A 177 -5.76 -4.34 25.63
CA THR A 177 -6.38 -5.00 24.47
C THR A 177 -5.31 -5.44 23.47
N HIS A 178 -4.47 -4.50 23.02
CA HIS A 178 -3.38 -4.72 22.07
C HIS A 178 -2.07 -4.91 22.83
N VAL A 179 -1.89 -6.12 23.35
CA VAL A 179 -0.73 -6.53 24.13
C VAL A 179 -0.21 -7.88 23.64
N THR A 180 1.07 -8.17 23.92
CA THR A 180 1.75 -9.42 23.51
C THR A 180 1.14 -10.70 24.08
N SER A 181 0.30 -10.60 25.12
CA SER A 181 -0.44 -11.73 25.69
C SER A 181 -1.80 -11.99 25.03
N ARG A 182 -2.20 -11.17 24.04
CA ARG A 182 -3.47 -11.28 23.30
C ARG A 182 -3.21 -11.68 21.85
N SER A 183 -4.26 -11.78 21.04
CA SER A 183 -4.14 -12.13 19.63
C SER A 183 -3.37 -11.05 18.85
N PRO A 184 -2.52 -11.43 17.87
CA PRO A 184 -1.83 -10.47 17.03
C PRO A 184 -2.79 -9.61 16.22
N ILE A 185 -2.32 -8.42 15.86
CA ILE A 185 -3.06 -7.48 15.00
C ILE A 185 -2.71 -7.80 13.55
N VAL A 186 -3.75 -7.91 12.74
CA VAL A 186 -3.61 -8.26 11.33
C VAL A 186 -3.79 -7.00 10.47
N ALA A 187 -4.84 -6.24 10.74
CA ALA A 187 -5.14 -4.99 10.04
C ALA A 187 -5.47 -3.86 11.01
N ALA A 188 -5.07 -2.64 10.64
CA ALA A 188 -5.62 -1.40 11.17
C ALA A 188 -5.99 -0.49 10.01
N LEU A 189 -7.20 0.05 10.03
CA LEU A 189 -7.77 0.80 8.92
C LEU A 189 -8.42 2.05 9.46
N TRP A 190 -8.15 3.20 8.86
CA TRP A 190 -8.93 4.40 9.18
C TRP A 190 -10.31 4.27 8.54
N HIS A 191 -11.35 4.53 9.33
CA HIS A 191 -12.71 4.45 8.84
C HIS A 191 -12.94 5.52 7.75
N PRO A 192 -13.45 5.16 6.54
CA PRO A 192 -13.60 6.13 5.45
C PRO A 192 -14.43 7.35 5.82
N LEU A 193 -15.50 7.13 6.58
CA LEU A 193 -16.45 8.14 7.05
C LEU A 193 -16.16 8.63 8.49
N GLY A 194 -14.96 8.39 9.01
CA GLY A 194 -14.58 8.83 10.35
C GLY A 194 -14.43 10.35 10.43
N VAL A 195 -15.06 10.98 11.43
CA VAL A 195 -14.98 12.45 11.62
C VAL A 195 -13.52 12.89 11.73
N ASN A 196 -13.11 13.85 10.90
CA ASN A 196 -11.74 14.39 10.84
C ASN A 196 -10.63 13.32 10.69
N GLY A 197 -10.98 12.16 10.09
CA GLY A 197 -10.04 11.04 9.96
C GLY A 197 -9.54 10.48 11.30
N SER A 198 -10.33 10.66 12.38
CA SER A 198 -9.93 10.29 13.75
C SER A 198 -10.49 8.94 14.23
N CYS A 199 -11.19 8.20 13.38
CA CYS A 199 -11.69 6.87 13.70
C CYS A 199 -10.81 5.79 13.07
N ILE A 200 -10.24 4.91 13.88
CA ILE A 200 -9.47 3.75 13.43
C ILE A 200 -10.19 2.45 13.81
N VAL A 201 -10.12 1.47 12.91
CA VAL A 201 -10.65 0.12 13.08
C VAL A 201 -9.47 -0.83 13.17
N THR A 202 -9.43 -1.66 14.22
CA THR A 202 -8.40 -2.69 14.38
C THR A 202 -9.03 -4.06 14.26
N VAL A 203 -8.38 -4.97 13.53
CA VAL A 203 -8.79 -6.36 13.36
C VAL A 203 -7.67 -7.28 13.81
N THR A 204 -7.98 -8.19 14.73
CA THR A 204 -7.03 -9.20 15.24
C THR A 204 -7.22 -10.54 14.55
N ALA A 205 -6.16 -11.38 14.58
CA ALA A 205 -6.17 -12.69 13.92
C ALA A 205 -7.30 -13.61 14.39
N ASP A 206 -7.76 -13.46 15.63
CA ASP A 206 -8.90 -14.18 16.20
C ASP A 206 -10.25 -13.56 15.83
N ALA A 207 -10.35 -12.87 14.69
CA ALA A 207 -11.60 -12.32 14.15
C ALA A 207 -12.36 -11.41 15.13
N ILE A 208 -11.64 -10.48 15.79
CA ILE A 208 -12.26 -9.43 16.60
C ILE A 208 -12.03 -8.07 15.93
N VAL A 209 -13.13 -7.38 15.63
CA VAL A 209 -13.17 -6.04 15.05
C VAL A 209 -13.44 -5.03 16.17
N ARG A 210 -12.65 -3.96 16.23
CA ARG A 210 -12.84 -2.86 17.20
C ARG A 210 -12.74 -1.51 16.53
N LEU A 211 -13.69 -0.63 16.84
CA LEU A 211 -13.70 0.76 16.41
C LEU A 211 -13.23 1.67 17.54
N TRP A 212 -12.34 2.59 17.23
CA TRP A 212 -11.73 3.53 18.16
C TRP A 212 -11.92 4.94 17.62
N GLU A 213 -12.72 5.75 18.29
CA GLU A 213 -12.95 7.15 17.93
C GLU A 213 -12.03 8.04 18.76
N LEU A 214 -10.92 8.44 18.16
CA LEU A 214 -9.80 9.06 18.87
C LEU A 214 -10.04 10.53 19.13
N SER A 215 -9.67 10.98 20.33
CA SER A 215 -9.68 12.39 20.71
C SER A 215 -8.48 12.72 21.57
N THR A 216 -7.67 13.70 21.15
CA THR A 216 -6.49 14.14 21.92
C THR A 216 -6.86 14.79 23.26
N THR A 217 -8.09 15.27 23.41
CA THR A 217 -8.61 15.85 24.66
C THR A 217 -9.12 14.79 25.64
N ASP A 218 -9.54 13.62 25.13
CA ASP A 218 -10.05 12.52 25.93
C ASP A 218 -9.12 11.32 25.83
N ARG A 219 -8.29 11.10 26.85
CA ARG A 219 -7.36 9.95 26.88
C ARG A 219 -8.09 8.60 26.86
N TRP A 220 -9.33 8.54 27.36
CA TRP A 220 -10.09 7.30 27.41
C TRP A 220 -10.43 6.75 26.02
N SER A 221 -10.50 7.65 25.02
CA SER A 221 -10.66 7.29 23.61
C SER A 221 -9.55 6.38 23.07
N PHE A 222 -8.36 6.40 23.68
CA PHE A 222 -7.25 5.51 23.34
C PHE A 222 -7.26 4.23 24.18
N ASP A 223 -7.90 4.22 25.35
CA ASP A 223 -7.87 3.08 26.27
C ASP A 223 -8.93 2.01 25.94
N SER A 224 -10.10 2.43 25.47
CA SER A 224 -11.22 1.54 25.18
C SER A 224 -11.88 1.84 23.83
N PRO A 225 -12.29 0.79 23.08
CA PRO A 225 -12.99 0.97 21.80
C PRO A 225 -14.44 1.41 22.03
N THR A 226 -15.00 2.18 21.10
CA THR A 226 -16.42 2.59 21.13
C THR A 226 -17.35 1.45 20.74
N THR A 227 -16.91 0.58 19.84
CA THR A 227 -17.62 -0.65 19.44
C THR A 227 -16.64 -1.80 19.32
N SER A 228 -16.99 -2.97 19.84
CA SER A 228 -16.21 -4.20 19.70
C SER A 228 -17.13 -5.32 19.24
N VAL A 229 -16.71 -6.07 18.23
CA VAL A 229 -17.48 -7.17 17.63
C VAL A 229 -16.58 -8.40 17.52
N ASP A 230 -16.99 -9.50 18.13
CA ASP A 230 -16.39 -10.82 17.99
C ASP A 230 -17.12 -11.55 16.85
N LEU A 231 -16.45 -11.68 15.70
CA LEU A 231 -17.07 -12.21 14.49
C LEU A 231 -17.49 -13.67 14.64
N LYS A 232 -16.80 -14.44 15.48
CA LYS A 232 -17.16 -15.84 15.75
C LYS A 232 -18.51 -15.92 16.46
N LYS A 233 -18.73 -15.08 17.47
CA LYS A 233 -20.04 -14.98 18.13
C LYS A 233 -21.13 -14.50 17.20
N LEU A 234 -20.79 -13.60 16.28
CA LEU A 234 -21.73 -13.02 15.33
C LEU A 234 -22.10 -14.01 14.21
N ALA A 235 -21.18 -14.89 13.80
CA ALA A 235 -21.43 -15.96 12.85
C ALA A 235 -22.51 -16.94 13.36
N ASP A 236 -22.46 -17.29 14.65
CA ASP A 236 -23.46 -18.12 15.33
C ASP A 236 -24.71 -17.33 15.80
N GLY A 237 -24.71 -16.02 15.57
CA GLY A 237 -25.75 -15.11 16.04
C GLY A 237 -27.09 -15.37 15.36
N THR A 238 -28.16 -15.45 16.14
CA THR A 238 -29.52 -15.69 15.61
C THR A 238 -30.46 -14.49 15.74
N THR A 239 -30.19 -13.59 16.69
CA THR A 239 -31.01 -12.41 16.92
C THR A 239 -30.17 -11.18 17.24
N LEU A 240 -30.69 -10.01 16.88
CA LEU A 240 -30.01 -8.72 17.05
C LEU A 240 -29.77 -8.29 18.52
N ASP A 241 -30.43 -8.92 19.50
CA ASP A 241 -30.32 -8.59 20.94
C ASP A 241 -29.24 -9.38 21.69
N GLN A 242 -28.47 -10.21 20.99
CA GLN A 242 -27.38 -10.99 21.58
C GLN A 242 -26.11 -10.15 21.78
N ASP A 243 -25.28 -10.57 22.73
CA ASP A 243 -24.01 -9.91 23.02
C ASP A 243 -22.91 -10.43 22.10
N PHE A 244 -22.60 -9.62 21.08
CA PHE A 244 -21.50 -9.87 20.14
C PHE A 244 -20.19 -9.19 20.55
N ALA A 245 -20.12 -8.54 21.72
CA ALA A 245 -18.91 -7.86 22.14
C ALA A 245 -17.80 -8.86 22.53
N ALA A 246 -16.56 -8.46 22.32
CA ALA A 246 -15.41 -9.25 22.75
C ALA A 246 -15.26 -9.20 24.28
N ALA A 247 -15.02 -10.37 24.89
CA ALA A 247 -14.86 -10.44 26.34
C ALA A 247 -13.54 -9.79 26.80
N SER A 248 -13.63 -8.66 27.51
CA SER A 248 -12.45 -7.94 28.03
C SER A 248 -11.63 -8.77 29.03
N ALA A 249 -12.28 -9.67 29.80
CA ALA A 249 -11.64 -10.44 30.87
C ALA A 249 -11.15 -11.86 30.48
N ALA A 250 -11.53 -12.38 29.31
CA ALA A 250 -11.20 -13.75 28.91
C ALA A 250 -9.77 -13.81 28.33
N THR A 251 -8.76 -14.02 29.18
CA THR A 251 -7.37 -14.18 28.74
C THR A 251 -7.03 -15.60 28.30
N ASN A 252 -7.84 -16.59 28.70
CA ASN A 252 -7.62 -17.99 28.33
C ASN A 252 -8.30 -18.29 26.99
N LYS A 253 -7.50 -18.73 26.01
CA LYS A 253 -8.02 -19.25 24.74
C LYS A 253 -8.79 -20.55 25.01
N ALA A 254 -10.09 -20.55 24.71
CA ALA A 254 -10.85 -21.80 24.62
C ALA A 254 -10.55 -22.47 23.27
N PHE A 255 -10.65 -23.80 23.20
CA PHE A 255 -10.54 -24.52 21.94
C PHE A 255 -11.86 -24.43 21.17
N SER A 256 -11.82 -23.92 19.94
CA SER A 256 -12.93 -23.88 18.98
C SER A 256 -12.40 -24.21 17.58
N PRO A 257 -13.14 -24.93 16.71
CA PRO A 257 -12.77 -25.09 15.30
C PRO A 257 -12.52 -23.73 14.60
N ASP A 258 -13.29 -22.69 14.95
CA ASP A 258 -13.14 -21.32 14.45
C ASP A 258 -11.78 -20.67 14.78
N SER A 259 -10.96 -21.30 15.63
CA SER A 259 -9.60 -20.82 15.90
C SER A 259 -8.66 -20.98 14.71
N PHE A 260 -9.01 -21.83 13.74
CA PHE A 260 -8.31 -21.99 12.46
C PHE A 260 -9.18 -21.46 11.30
N GLU A 261 -10.45 -21.83 11.25
CA GLU A 261 -11.36 -21.46 10.15
C GLU A 261 -11.60 -19.95 10.04
N MET A 262 -11.69 -19.24 11.18
CA MET A 262 -11.84 -17.79 11.23
C MET A 262 -10.54 -17.08 11.66
N GLU A 263 -9.39 -17.57 11.20
CA GLU A 263 -8.13 -16.82 11.30
C GLU A 263 -8.09 -15.71 10.25
N VAL A 264 -8.14 -14.45 10.67
CA VAL A 264 -8.13 -13.31 9.74
C VAL A 264 -6.75 -13.13 9.11
N ALA A 265 -6.70 -13.04 7.78
CA ALA A 265 -5.49 -12.72 7.03
C ALA A 265 -5.36 -11.22 6.71
N ALA A 266 -6.48 -10.57 6.37
CA ALA A 266 -6.53 -9.15 6.11
C ALA A 266 -7.98 -8.62 6.18
N ALA A 267 -8.11 -7.29 6.25
CA ALA A 267 -9.38 -6.60 6.16
C ALA A 267 -9.20 -5.31 5.36
N SER A 268 -10.26 -4.86 4.68
CA SER A 268 -10.26 -3.61 3.92
C SER A 268 -11.65 -2.98 3.93
N PHE A 269 -11.70 -1.65 3.97
CA PHE A 269 -12.85 -0.91 3.45
C PHE A 269 -12.71 -0.74 1.94
N ALA A 270 -13.78 -0.36 1.27
CA ALA A 270 -13.66 0.14 -0.10
C ALA A 270 -12.76 1.40 -0.13
N THR A 271 -12.07 1.60 -1.25
CA THR A 271 -11.34 2.85 -1.53
C THR A 271 -12.23 4.07 -1.33
N ARG A 272 -11.64 5.23 -1.00
CA ARG A 272 -12.36 6.52 -0.98
C ARG A 272 -13.01 6.79 -2.34
N GLY A 273 -14.04 7.64 -2.36
CA GLY A 273 -14.83 7.89 -3.57
C GLY A 273 -15.75 6.73 -3.97
N SER A 274 -16.16 5.89 -3.01
CA SER A 274 -17.11 4.80 -3.26
C SER A 274 -18.53 5.19 -2.83
N GLY A 275 -19.51 4.86 -3.67
CA GLY A 275 -20.93 5.14 -3.44
C GLY A 275 -21.68 4.02 -2.73
N GLY A 276 -22.94 4.29 -2.39
CA GLY A 276 -23.86 3.32 -1.78
C GLY A 276 -23.38 2.82 -0.42
N TRP A 277 -23.48 1.51 -0.18
CA TRP A 277 -23.13 0.90 1.11
C TRP A 277 -21.60 0.68 1.29
N ASN A 278 -20.83 0.75 0.22
CA ASN A 278 -19.40 0.41 0.19
C ASN A 278 -18.50 1.15 1.20
N PRO A 279 -18.64 2.48 1.45
CA PRO A 279 -17.79 3.17 2.42
C PRO A 279 -18.04 2.77 3.89
N MET A 280 -19.14 2.04 4.15
CA MET A 280 -19.50 1.48 5.46
C MET A 280 -19.46 -0.06 5.47
N THR A 281 -18.93 -0.69 4.42
CA THR A 281 -18.73 -2.14 4.36
C THR A 281 -17.29 -2.49 4.71
N LEU A 282 -17.10 -3.18 5.83
CA LEU A 282 -15.82 -3.79 6.17
C LEU A 282 -15.76 -5.20 5.57
N TRP A 283 -14.81 -5.42 4.66
CA TRP A 283 -14.50 -6.74 4.13
C TRP A 283 -13.40 -7.39 4.95
N VAL A 284 -13.56 -8.68 5.22
CA VAL A 284 -12.62 -9.49 6.02
C VAL A 284 -12.32 -10.76 5.25
N ALA A 285 -11.04 -11.02 4.99
CA ALA A 285 -10.59 -12.24 4.37
C ALA A 285 -9.90 -13.13 5.41
N MET A 286 -10.33 -14.38 5.48
CA MET A 286 -9.73 -15.40 6.33
C MET A 286 -8.56 -16.06 5.62
N ARG A 287 -7.62 -16.59 6.41
CA ARG A 287 -6.40 -17.25 5.92
C ARG A 287 -6.72 -18.46 5.05
N GLU A 288 -7.79 -19.21 5.36
CA GLU A 288 -8.17 -20.42 4.65
C GLU A 288 -8.85 -20.16 3.29
N GLY A 289 -9.28 -18.92 3.01
CA GLY A 289 -9.90 -18.55 1.73
C GLY A 289 -11.28 -17.92 1.85
N ASP A 290 -11.96 -18.10 2.99
CA ASP A 290 -13.28 -17.52 3.21
C ASP A 290 -13.25 -15.98 3.24
N VAL A 291 -14.26 -15.37 2.63
CA VAL A 291 -14.47 -13.92 2.64
C VAL A 291 -15.77 -13.61 3.36
N TYR A 292 -15.77 -12.54 4.15
CA TYR A 292 -16.91 -12.03 4.88
C TYR A 292 -17.04 -10.52 4.73
N ALA A 293 -18.24 -9.99 4.95
CA ALA A 293 -18.52 -8.56 4.96
C ALA A 293 -19.39 -8.16 6.16
N LEU A 294 -19.13 -6.98 6.72
CA LEU A 294 -19.95 -6.33 7.73
C LEU A 294 -20.46 -4.99 7.19
N CYS A 295 -21.77 -4.88 7.03
CA CYS A 295 -22.41 -3.66 6.53
C CYS A 295 -23.79 -3.44 7.20
N PRO A 296 -24.08 -2.24 7.74
CA PRO A 296 -23.22 -1.06 7.80
C PRO A 296 -22.40 -1.04 9.10
N LEU A 297 -21.07 -1.00 9.00
CA LEU A 297 -20.17 -0.80 10.13
C LEU A 297 -19.85 0.69 10.24
N LEU A 298 -20.37 1.37 11.25
CA LEU A 298 -20.15 2.81 11.46
C LEU A 298 -19.61 3.11 12.86
N PRO A 299 -18.74 4.14 13.00
CA PRO A 299 -18.45 4.75 14.30
C PRO A 299 -19.68 5.46 14.87
N LEU A 300 -19.66 5.82 16.16
CA LEU A 300 -20.76 6.53 16.80
C LEU A 300 -21.04 7.88 16.12
N ARG A 301 -19.98 8.58 15.70
CA ARG A 301 -20.07 9.80 14.90
C ARG A 301 -19.36 9.60 13.57
N TRP A 302 -20.01 9.99 12.48
CA TRP A 302 -19.53 9.79 11.13
C TRP A 302 -19.85 10.99 10.25
N ALA A 303 -19.06 11.15 9.19
CA ALA A 303 -19.15 12.25 8.25
C ALA A 303 -19.25 11.72 6.82
N PRO A 304 -20.46 11.65 6.24
CA PRO A 304 -20.68 11.26 4.85
C PRO A 304 -20.28 12.39 3.88
N PRO A 305 -19.84 12.05 2.65
CA PRO A 305 -19.82 13.04 1.58
C PRO A 305 -21.27 13.44 1.19
N PRO A 306 -21.49 14.65 0.64
CA PRO A 306 -22.83 15.20 0.41
C PRO A 306 -23.76 14.31 -0.42
N THR A 307 -23.19 13.55 -1.35
CA THR A 307 -23.93 12.68 -2.28
C THR A 307 -24.29 11.30 -1.72
N LEU A 308 -23.72 10.90 -0.57
CA LEU A 308 -23.89 9.55 -0.04
C LEU A 308 -25.28 9.31 0.56
N ILE A 309 -25.77 10.23 1.39
CA ILE A 309 -27.10 10.08 2.00
C ILE A 309 -28.21 10.12 0.94
N PRO A 310 -28.26 11.11 0.03
CA PRO A 310 -29.29 11.17 -1.00
C PRO A 310 -29.32 9.94 -1.90
N SER A 311 -28.15 9.46 -2.37
CA SER A 311 -28.07 8.26 -3.21
C SER A 311 -28.59 7.00 -2.50
N LEU A 312 -28.28 6.85 -1.20
CA LEU A 312 -28.82 5.75 -0.38
C LEU A 312 -30.33 5.87 -0.19
N SER A 313 -30.86 7.07 0.05
CA SER A 313 -32.30 7.28 0.23
C SER A 313 -33.08 6.89 -1.02
N VAL A 314 -32.62 7.30 -2.20
CA VAL A 314 -33.22 6.93 -3.48
C VAL A 314 -33.17 5.41 -3.68
N SER A 315 -32.02 4.78 -3.43
CA SER A 315 -31.84 3.33 -3.57
C SER A 315 -32.78 2.53 -2.65
N ILE A 316 -32.87 2.91 -1.37
CA ILE A 316 -33.72 2.23 -0.38
C ILE A 316 -35.20 2.39 -0.73
N VAL A 317 -35.66 3.60 -1.06
CA VAL A 317 -37.07 3.85 -1.40
C VAL A 317 -37.48 3.09 -2.66
N THR A 318 -36.60 3.05 -3.67
CA THR A 318 -36.83 2.30 -4.91
C THR A 318 -36.93 0.79 -4.63
N SER A 319 -36.06 0.26 -3.78
CA SER A 319 -36.09 -1.15 -3.38
C SER A 319 -37.34 -1.51 -2.55
N VAL A 320 -37.80 -0.63 -1.66
CA VAL A 320 -39.02 -0.85 -0.89
C VAL A 320 -40.24 -0.86 -1.81
N ALA A 321 -40.32 0.09 -2.74
CA ALA A 321 -41.44 0.18 -3.69
C ALA A 321 -41.54 -1.08 -4.58
N SER A 322 -40.41 -1.60 -5.09
CA SER A 322 -40.42 -2.81 -5.91
C SER A 322 -40.83 -4.07 -5.13
N ILE A 323 -40.53 -4.12 -3.83
CA ILE A 323 -40.83 -5.27 -2.96
C ILE A 323 -42.27 -5.25 -2.43
N GLU A 324 -42.84 -4.08 -2.13
CA GLU A 324 -44.21 -3.95 -1.62
C GLU A 324 -45.26 -4.34 -2.67
N ASP A 325 -44.98 -4.07 -3.94
CA ASP A 325 -45.89 -4.32 -5.07
C ASP A 325 -45.90 -5.78 -5.55
N ASP A 326 -44.92 -6.61 -5.15
CA ASP A 326 -44.77 -7.99 -5.61
C ASP A 326 -45.21 -9.04 -4.54
N PRO A 327 -46.31 -9.79 -4.78
CA PRO A 327 -46.78 -10.83 -3.86
C PRO A 327 -45.87 -12.08 -3.83
N GLY A 328 -44.92 -12.22 -4.75
CA GLY A 328 -43.97 -13.34 -4.83
C GLY A 328 -42.71 -13.19 -3.98
N VAL A 329 -42.45 -12.01 -3.42
CA VAL A 329 -41.23 -11.70 -2.66
C VAL A 329 -41.21 -12.38 -1.28
N ASP A 330 -40.05 -12.95 -0.93
CA ASP A 330 -39.81 -13.66 0.33
C ASP A 330 -39.95 -12.74 1.55
N ASP A 331 -40.36 -13.33 2.68
CA ASP A 331 -40.52 -12.62 3.95
C ASP A 331 -39.18 -12.02 4.46
N ASN A 332 -38.05 -12.64 4.10
CA ASN A 332 -36.71 -12.12 4.44
C ASN A 332 -36.36 -10.84 3.67
N GLU A 333 -36.66 -10.78 2.38
CA GLU A 333 -36.40 -9.61 1.55
C GLU A 333 -37.26 -8.43 2.01
N LYS A 334 -38.53 -8.69 2.37
CA LYS A 334 -39.40 -7.69 3.01
C LYS A 334 -38.85 -7.21 4.36
N LEU A 335 -38.30 -8.11 5.17
CA LEU A 335 -37.67 -7.73 6.44
C LEU A 335 -36.42 -6.86 6.21
N LEU A 336 -35.59 -7.20 5.24
CA LEU A 336 -34.39 -6.45 4.88
C LEU A 336 -34.74 -5.03 4.46
N ALA A 337 -35.68 -4.88 3.51
CA ALA A 337 -36.14 -3.57 3.05
C ALA A 337 -36.72 -2.73 4.20
N GLN A 338 -37.52 -3.35 5.07
CA GLN A 338 -38.06 -2.68 6.27
C GLN A 338 -36.95 -2.21 7.23
N GLN A 339 -35.90 -3.02 7.42
CA GLN A 339 -34.77 -2.69 8.27
C GLN A 339 -33.95 -1.52 7.71
N GLN A 340 -33.67 -1.52 6.41
CA GLN A 340 -32.96 -0.43 5.74
C GLN A 340 -33.78 0.87 5.76
N LEU A 341 -35.08 0.81 5.52
CA LEU A 341 -35.98 1.96 5.63
C LEU A 341 -36.03 2.51 7.06
N GLN A 342 -36.04 1.63 8.07
CA GLN A 342 -35.99 2.05 9.46
C GLN A 342 -34.67 2.74 9.81
N TRP A 343 -33.55 2.22 9.30
CA TRP A 343 -32.23 2.82 9.47
C TRP A 343 -32.19 4.22 8.85
N MET A 344 -32.68 4.36 7.61
CA MET A 344 -32.74 5.65 6.90
C MET A 344 -33.69 6.63 7.61
N GLY A 345 -34.84 6.18 8.10
CA GLY A 345 -35.78 7.03 8.81
C GLY A 345 -35.23 7.62 10.11
N GLU A 346 -34.25 6.97 10.78
CA GLU A 346 -33.53 7.59 11.90
C GLU A 346 -32.57 8.68 11.42
N LEU A 347 -31.92 8.47 10.27
CA LEU A 347 -31.02 9.43 9.67
C LEU A 347 -31.76 10.69 9.19
N ASP A 348 -32.89 10.53 8.51
CA ASP A 348 -33.76 11.64 8.08
C ASP A 348 -34.34 12.44 9.25
N SER A 349 -34.51 11.79 10.42
CA SER A 349 -34.99 12.45 11.64
C SER A 349 -33.89 13.20 12.40
N GLN A 350 -32.63 13.05 11.98
CA GLN A 350 -31.49 13.70 12.62
C GLN A 350 -31.16 15.03 11.94
N GLU A 351 -30.96 16.08 12.75
CA GLU A 351 -30.28 17.29 12.28
C GLU A 351 -28.75 17.10 12.37
N PRO A 352 -28.00 17.26 11.26
CA PRO A 352 -26.56 17.10 11.27
C PRO A 352 -25.87 18.18 12.10
N GLN A 353 -24.81 17.78 12.81
CA GLN A 353 -23.92 18.74 13.47
C GLN A 353 -22.93 19.29 12.46
N VAL A 354 -23.00 20.59 12.22
CA VAL A 354 -22.15 21.29 11.27
C VAL A 354 -20.84 21.69 11.97
N ILE A 355 -19.70 21.17 11.51
CA ILE A 355 -18.36 21.45 12.06
C ILE A 355 -17.51 22.10 10.98
N GLU A 356 -16.81 23.19 11.31
CA GLU A 356 -15.81 23.78 10.41
C GLU A 356 -14.70 22.75 10.12
N GLY A 357 -14.45 22.49 8.84
CA GLY A 357 -13.35 21.65 8.38
C GLY A 357 -11.97 22.25 8.68
N LEU A 358 -10.92 21.60 8.19
CA LEU A 358 -9.59 22.21 8.21
C LEU A 358 -9.60 23.48 7.32
N PRO A 359 -8.68 24.44 7.53
CA PRO A 359 -8.63 25.66 6.72
C PRO A 359 -8.54 25.34 5.21
N GLY A 360 -9.58 25.72 4.46
CA GLY A 360 -9.69 25.45 3.01
C GLY A 360 -10.55 24.22 2.64
N GLU A 361 -11.00 23.43 3.62
CA GLU A 361 -11.97 22.34 3.40
C GLU A 361 -13.41 22.83 3.61
N PRO A 362 -14.40 22.23 2.92
CA PRO A 362 -15.81 22.55 3.12
C PRO A 362 -16.26 22.17 4.54
N VAL A 363 -17.38 22.78 4.95
CA VAL A 363 -17.99 22.49 6.25
C VAL A 363 -18.47 21.04 6.29
N LEU A 364 -18.20 20.35 7.39
CA LEU A 364 -18.48 18.92 7.54
C LEU A 364 -19.81 18.71 8.28
N GLU A 365 -20.71 17.95 7.66
CA GLU A 365 -21.91 17.45 8.34
C GLU A 365 -21.58 16.17 9.11
N VAL A 366 -21.82 16.19 10.43
CA VAL A 366 -21.59 15.06 11.31
C VAL A 366 -22.90 14.48 11.78
N TYR A 367 -23.12 13.22 11.42
CA TYR A 367 -24.26 12.42 11.83
C TYR A 367 -23.88 11.48 12.97
N THR A 368 -24.90 11.04 13.70
CA THR A 368 -24.76 9.98 14.71
C THR A 368 -25.18 8.66 14.09
N ARG A 369 -24.55 7.56 14.49
CA ARG A 369 -24.93 6.24 13.99
C ARG A 369 -26.37 5.92 14.41
N PRO A 370 -27.24 5.52 13.47
CA PRO A 370 -28.58 5.04 13.80
C PRO A 370 -28.56 3.91 14.83
N SER A 371 -29.49 3.97 15.77
CA SER A 371 -29.68 3.00 16.85
C SER A 371 -30.51 1.80 16.40
N ARG A 372 -31.38 1.97 15.39
CA ARG A 372 -32.21 0.92 14.81
C ARG A 372 -31.79 0.62 13.37
N PRO A 373 -31.85 -0.66 12.94
CA PRO A 373 -32.30 -1.85 13.68
C PRO A 373 -31.40 -2.29 14.83
N GLY A 374 -30.10 -1.95 14.77
CA GLY A 374 -29.12 -2.22 15.82
C GLY A 374 -27.74 -1.70 15.44
N ALA A 375 -26.85 -1.56 16.42
CA ALA A 375 -25.50 -1.04 16.22
C ALA A 375 -24.55 -2.03 15.52
N ILE A 376 -24.83 -3.34 15.59
CA ILE A 376 -23.98 -4.40 15.05
C ILE A 376 -24.69 -5.02 13.86
N PRO A 377 -24.15 -4.88 12.62
CA PRO A 377 -24.72 -5.51 11.45
C PRO A 377 -24.55 -7.03 11.50
N ARG A 378 -25.30 -7.74 10.65
CA ARG A 378 -25.12 -9.17 10.42
C ARG A 378 -23.78 -9.41 9.72
N LEU A 379 -23.07 -10.46 10.12
CA LEU A 379 -21.94 -10.98 9.37
C LEU A 379 -22.43 -11.66 8.09
N GLN A 380 -22.06 -11.12 6.93
CA GLN A 380 -22.41 -11.66 5.63
C GLN A 380 -21.27 -12.54 5.14
N GLY A 381 -21.55 -13.83 4.90
CA GLY A 381 -20.57 -14.81 4.45
C GLY A 381 -20.71 -16.17 5.17
N PRO A 382 -19.83 -17.14 4.87
CA PRO A 382 -18.76 -17.04 3.88
C PRO A 382 -19.32 -16.85 2.47
N PHE A 383 -18.71 -15.96 1.68
CA PHE A 383 -19.12 -15.75 0.30
C PHE A 383 -18.78 -16.97 -0.54
N ARG A 384 -19.73 -17.41 -1.37
CA ARG A 384 -19.50 -18.44 -2.37
C ARG A 384 -18.75 -17.84 -3.55
N LEU A 385 -17.52 -18.29 -3.76
CA LEU A 385 -16.69 -17.90 -4.88
C LEU A 385 -17.10 -18.72 -6.12
N ASP A 386 -17.86 -18.11 -7.02
CA ASP A 386 -18.31 -18.75 -8.24
C ASP A 386 -17.23 -18.71 -9.32
N SER A 387 -17.07 -19.82 -10.02
CA SER A 387 -16.05 -19.98 -11.07
C SER A 387 -14.62 -19.78 -10.58
N ASP A 388 -14.38 -19.97 -9.28
CA ASP A 388 -13.03 -19.91 -8.70
C ASP A 388 -12.13 -20.96 -9.36
N PRO A 389 -10.86 -20.65 -9.69
CA PRO A 389 -9.98 -21.61 -10.33
C PRO A 389 -9.62 -22.76 -9.38
N ASP A 390 -9.85 -24.00 -9.82
CA ASP A 390 -9.32 -25.20 -9.15
C ASP A 390 -7.81 -25.30 -9.39
N SER A 391 -7.00 -24.65 -8.54
CA SER A 391 -5.54 -24.67 -8.66
C SER A 391 -4.90 -25.99 -8.18
N GLY A 392 -5.54 -26.66 -7.21
CA GLY A 392 -4.99 -27.85 -6.55
C GLY A 392 -3.77 -27.58 -5.66
N ASP A 393 -3.41 -26.30 -5.46
CA ASP A 393 -2.33 -25.84 -4.58
C ASP A 393 -2.92 -25.03 -3.42
N ASP A 394 -2.70 -25.50 -2.18
CA ASP A 394 -3.17 -24.86 -0.96
C ASP A 394 -2.63 -23.43 -0.81
N LEU A 395 -1.48 -23.10 -1.40
CA LEU A 395 -0.88 -21.76 -1.34
C LEU A 395 -1.64 -20.72 -2.18
N ASP A 396 -2.36 -21.15 -3.22
CA ASP A 396 -3.22 -20.30 -4.03
C ASP A 396 -4.52 -19.94 -3.31
N THR A 397 -5.02 -20.86 -2.46
CA THR A 397 -6.20 -20.63 -1.63
C THR A 397 -5.89 -19.83 -0.37
N MET A 398 -4.69 -19.98 0.18
CA MET A 398 -4.26 -19.29 1.41
C MET A 398 -4.07 -17.77 1.21
N ILE A 399 -5.03 -16.97 1.67
CA ILE A 399 -5.06 -15.50 1.49
C ILE A 399 -4.07 -14.79 2.42
N THR A 400 -3.39 -13.76 1.94
CA THR A 400 -2.48 -12.89 2.71
C THR A 400 -2.92 -11.43 2.74
N ASP A 401 -3.69 -10.97 1.75
CA ASP A 401 -4.18 -9.60 1.67
C ASP A 401 -5.49 -9.48 0.88
N ILE A 402 -6.25 -8.40 1.13
CA ILE A 402 -7.48 -8.07 0.42
C ILE A 402 -7.48 -6.59 0.02
N LEU A 403 -7.92 -6.30 -1.20
CA LEU A 403 -8.14 -4.95 -1.71
C LEU A 403 -9.55 -4.85 -2.30
N VAL A 404 -10.30 -3.84 -1.89
CA VAL A 404 -11.68 -3.63 -2.37
C VAL A 404 -11.78 -2.29 -3.07
N ILE A 405 -12.17 -2.32 -4.33
CA ILE A 405 -12.50 -1.14 -5.13
C ILE A 405 -14.01 -1.01 -5.12
N GLY A 406 -14.53 -0.03 -4.39
CA GLY A 406 -15.98 0.13 -4.27
C GLY A 406 -16.63 0.64 -5.55
N LYS A 407 -17.96 0.50 -5.63
CA LYS A 407 -18.73 1.03 -6.75
C LYS A 407 -18.64 2.55 -6.80
N ARG A 408 -18.76 3.09 -8.00
CA ARG A 408 -18.86 4.53 -8.27
C ARG A 408 -20.07 5.15 -7.57
N THR A 409 -19.98 6.42 -7.23
CA THR A 409 -21.13 7.17 -6.74
C THR A 409 -22.06 7.50 -7.90
N GLU A 410 -23.34 7.16 -7.78
CA GLU A 410 -24.37 7.48 -8.77
C GLU A 410 -24.82 8.93 -8.55
N THR A 411 -24.11 9.87 -9.17
CA THR A 411 -24.44 11.32 -9.11
C THR A 411 -25.28 11.77 -10.29
N ASP A 412 -25.25 11.08 -11.42
CA ASP A 412 -25.86 11.51 -12.69
C ASP A 412 -27.38 11.78 -12.55
N ASP A 413 -28.09 10.96 -11.75
CA ASP A 413 -29.53 11.13 -11.49
C ASP A 413 -29.85 12.21 -10.44
N LEU A 414 -28.88 12.56 -9.59
CA LEU A 414 -29.03 13.55 -8.51
C LEU A 414 -28.80 14.99 -9.02
N MET A 415 -28.06 15.16 -10.12
CA MET A 415 -27.64 16.46 -10.67
C MET A 415 -28.60 17.04 -11.72
N MET A 416 -29.79 16.47 -11.89
CA MET A 416 -30.81 16.98 -12.83
C MET A 416 -31.46 18.28 -12.31
N GLY A 417 -30.73 19.40 -12.35
CA GLY A 417 -31.29 20.74 -12.10
C GLY A 417 -30.45 21.75 -11.30
N GLU A 418 -29.25 21.41 -10.85
CA GLU A 418 -28.34 22.33 -10.13
C GLU A 418 -27.09 22.61 -10.99
N ASP A 419 -26.58 23.85 -10.97
CA ASP A 419 -25.43 24.26 -11.79
C ASP A 419 -24.21 23.38 -11.42
N GLU A 420 -23.68 22.62 -12.38
CA GLU A 420 -22.56 21.66 -12.24
C GLU A 420 -21.28 22.31 -11.65
N GLU A 421 -21.22 23.64 -11.58
CA GLU A 421 -20.08 24.45 -11.13
C GLU A 421 -19.93 24.55 -9.59
N GLU A 422 -20.91 24.11 -8.78
CA GLU A 422 -20.92 24.39 -7.32
C GLU A 422 -20.35 23.24 -6.44
N LEU A 423 -20.04 22.07 -7.00
CA LEU A 423 -19.46 20.94 -6.24
C LEU A 423 -18.10 20.53 -6.82
N ASP A 424 -17.02 20.89 -6.12
CA ASP A 424 -15.66 20.40 -6.36
C ASP A 424 -15.57 18.88 -6.04
N LEU A 425 -16.13 18.04 -6.91
CA LEU A 425 -15.88 16.60 -6.87
C LEU A 425 -14.57 16.32 -7.61
N ASP A 426 -13.63 15.60 -6.97
CA ASP A 426 -12.43 15.13 -7.65
C ASP A 426 -12.85 14.32 -8.90
N GLU A 427 -12.35 14.69 -10.10
CA GLU A 427 -12.71 14.04 -11.38
C GLU A 427 -12.54 12.51 -11.33
N GLY A 428 -11.64 11.99 -10.49
CA GLY A 428 -11.41 10.56 -10.29
C GLY A 428 -12.50 9.81 -9.50
N ASP A 429 -13.35 10.52 -8.74
CA ASP A 429 -14.45 9.92 -7.97
C ASP A 429 -15.72 9.74 -8.83
N GLN A 430 -15.82 10.45 -9.95
CA GLN A 430 -16.91 10.34 -10.94
C GLN A 430 -16.65 9.27 -12.01
N GLU A 431 -15.46 8.69 -12.09
CA GLU A 431 -15.10 7.68 -13.08
C GLU A 431 -14.97 6.29 -12.43
N GLY A 432 -15.70 5.30 -12.95
CA GLY A 432 -15.60 3.93 -12.45
C GLY A 432 -16.78 3.04 -12.79
N SER A 433 -16.80 1.86 -12.20
CA SER A 433 -17.85 0.87 -12.38
C SER A 433 -18.92 0.95 -11.30
N SER A 434 -20.16 0.67 -11.69
CA SER A 434 -21.32 0.45 -10.83
C SER A 434 -21.19 -0.81 -9.96
N LEU A 435 -20.27 -1.72 -10.28
CA LEU A 435 -19.97 -2.91 -9.49
C LEU A 435 -18.77 -2.71 -8.57
N ALA A 436 -18.81 -3.35 -7.40
CA ALA A 436 -17.65 -3.44 -6.54
C ALA A 436 -16.72 -4.57 -7.03
N VAL A 437 -15.41 -4.31 -6.98
CA VAL A 437 -14.37 -5.28 -7.33
C VAL A 437 -13.62 -5.68 -6.07
N VAL A 438 -13.57 -6.98 -5.79
CA VAL A 438 -12.86 -7.55 -4.64
C VAL A 438 -11.64 -8.31 -5.16
N CYS A 439 -10.45 -7.88 -4.77
CA CYS A 439 -9.19 -8.52 -5.11
C CYS A 439 -8.63 -9.27 -3.90
N LEU A 440 -8.38 -10.56 -4.05
CA LEU A 440 -7.73 -11.41 -3.04
C LEU A 440 -6.30 -11.72 -3.48
N LEU A 441 -5.36 -11.68 -2.55
CA LEU A 441 -3.96 -12.03 -2.78
C LEU A 441 -3.62 -13.28 -1.98
N SER A 442 -3.04 -14.27 -2.64
CA SER A 442 -2.63 -15.53 -2.02
C SER A 442 -1.15 -15.53 -1.61
N THR A 443 -0.76 -16.55 -0.83
CA THR A 443 0.62 -16.79 -0.40
C THR A 443 1.57 -17.02 -1.59
N SER A 444 1.06 -17.67 -2.65
CA SER A 444 1.78 -17.87 -3.91
C SER A 444 1.94 -16.58 -4.73
N GLY A 445 1.31 -15.47 -4.32
CA GLY A 445 1.30 -14.22 -5.07
C GLY A 445 0.29 -14.20 -6.23
N GLN A 446 -0.68 -15.11 -6.25
CA GLN A 446 -1.78 -15.06 -7.18
C GLN A 446 -2.80 -14.01 -6.74
N VAL A 447 -3.19 -13.14 -7.67
CA VAL A 447 -4.26 -12.16 -7.49
C VAL A 447 -5.53 -12.73 -8.10
N ARG A 448 -6.57 -12.96 -7.30
CA ARG A 448 -7.90 -13.36 -7.76
C ARG A 448 -8.84 -12.16 -7.69
N VAL A 449 -9.45 -11.82 -8.82
CA VAL A 449 -10.33 -10.66 -8.99
C VAL A 449 -11.76 -11.13 -9.09
N TYR A 450 -12.62 -10.63 -8.20
CA TYR A 450 -14.03 -10.96 -8.14
C TYR A 450 -14.92 -9.74 -8.35
N LEU A 451 -16.08 -9.97 -8.94
CA LEU A 451 -17.14 -8.99 -9.11
C LEU A 451 -18.28 -9.29 -8.13
N ASP A 452 -18.71 -8.27 -7.40
CA ASP A 452 -19.90 -8.31 -6.56
C ASP A 452 -21.13 -7.94 -7.41
N LEU A 453 -21.82 -8.96 -7.92
CA LEU A 453 -23.00 -8.79 -8.78
C LEU A 453 -24.28 -8.54 -7.99
N ASP A 454 -24.39 -9.17 -6.81
CA ASP A 454 -25.57 -9.06 -5.95
C ASP A 454 -25.56 -7.72 -5.19
N GLY A 455 -24.37 -7.17 -4.94
CA GLY A 455 -24.14 -5.92 -4.22
C GLY A 455 -24.31 -6.12 -2.71
N VAL A 456 -23.23 -5.99 -1.94
CA VAL A 456 -23.32 -6.02 -0.48
C VAL A 456 -24.12 -4.82 0.04
N GLN A 457 -25.17 -5.09 0.80
CA GLN A 457 -26.06 -4.08 1.39
C GLN A 457 -26.06 -4.12 2.91
N ALA A 458 -26.70 -3.13 3.53
CA ALA A 458 -26.93 -3.12 4.97
C ALA A 458 -27.85 -4.27 5.41
N GLN A 459 -27.37 -5.14 6.30
CA GLN A 459 -28.14 -6.28 6.83
C GLN A 459 -27.97 -6.40 8.35
N TRP A 460 -29.03 -6.81 9.03
CA TRP A 460 -29.02 -7.12 10.47
C TRP A 460 -29.65 -8.48 10.74
N LEU A 461 -29.29 -9.08 11.89
CA LEU A 461 -29.97 -10.29 12.34
C LEU A 461 -31.46 -10.00 12.61
N PRO A 462 -32.36 -11.00 12.51
CA PRO A 462 -33.77 -10.78 12.78
C PRO A 462 -34.05 -10.36 14.23
N PRO A 463 -35.11 -9.55 14.47
CA PRO A 463 -35.58 -9.28 15.82
C PRO A 463 -36.20 -10.54 16.45
N ARG A 464 -36.09 -10.65 17.78
CA ARG A 464 -36.53 -11.83 18.56
C ARG A 464 -38.02 -12.17 18.42
N ASN A 465 -38.87 -11.19 18.09
CA ASN A 465 -40.30 -11.41 17.85
C ASN A 465 -40.56 -12.15 16.52
N LYS A 466 -39.72 -11.93 15.50
CA LYS A 466 -39.82 -12.61 14.20
C LYS A 466 -39.11 -13.97 14.19
N SER A 467 -38.13 -14.21 15.07
CA SER A 467 -37.42 -15.51 15.17
C SER A 467 -38.20 -16.63 15.87
N ARG A 468 -39.22 -16.31 16.68
CA ARG A 468 -40.01 -17.29 17.47
C ARG A 468 -41.18 -17.94 16.74
N ALA A 469 -41.50 -17.51 15.51
CA ALA A 469 -42.75 -17.87 14.83
C ALA A 469 -42.83 -19.32 14.30
N GLY A 470 -41.90 -20.21 14.64
CA GLY A 470 -41.90 -21.62 14.17
C GLY A 470 -41.67 -21.81 12.67
N ARG A 471 -41.75 -20.73 11.89
CA ARG A 471 -41.15 -20.58 10.57
C ARG A 471 -39.75 -20.01 10.81
N VAL A 472 -38.73 -20.86 10.85
CA VAL A 472 -37.38 -20.39 10.56
C VAL A 472 -37.47 -19.91 9.12
N PRO A 473 -37.34 -18.60 8.84
CA PRO A 473 -37.27 -18.15 7.45
C PRO A 473 -36.18 -18.97 6.77
N ALA A 474 -36.41 -19.43 5.53
CA ALA A 474 -35.35 -20.12 4.81
C ALA A 474 -34.10 -19.23 4.88
N LEU A 475 -32.96 -19.78 5.31
CA LEU A 475 -31.73 -19.02 5.30
C LEU A 475 -31.53 -18.54 3.86
N PRO A 476 -31.38 -17.22 3.61
CA PRO A 476 -31.03 -16.75 2.29
C PRO A 476 -29.78 -17.49 1.84
N GLY A 477 -29.71 -17.81 0.55
CA GLY A 477 -28.56 -18.48 -0.03
C GLY A 477 -27.25 -17.75 0.34
N PRO A 478 -26.11 -18.45 0.38
CA PRO A 478 -24.84 -17.81 0.68
C PRO A 478 -24.59 -16.68 -0.35
N PRO A 479 -24.13 -15.50 0.08
CA PRO A 479 -23.84 -14.41 -0.84
C PRO A 479 -22.72 -14.82 -1.79
N ARG A 480 -22.67 -14.25 -3.00
CA ARG A 480 -21.85 -14.78 -4.09
C ARG A 480 -20.86 -13.72 -4.59
N LEU A 481 -19.69 -14.18 -4.99
CA LEU A 481 -18.69 -13.37 -5.70
C LEU A 481 -18.32 -14.10 -6.99
N LEU A 482 -18.40 -13.42 -8.13
CA LEU A 482 -18.06 -14.01 -9.42
C LEU A 482 -16.58 -13.83 -9.69
N ALA A 483 -15.81 -14.92 -9.80
CA ALA A 483 -14.43 -14.87 -10.23
C ALA A 483 -14.35 -14.38 -11.68
N PHE A 484 -13.63 -13.29 -11.91
CA PHE A 484 -13.41 -12.72 -13.24
C PHE A 484 -12.04 -13.15 -13.80
N GLN A 485 -10.99 -13.06 -12.98
CA GLN A 485 -9.63 -13.38 -13.42
C GLN A 485 -8.74 -13.83 -12.26
N ALA A 486 -7.81 -14.75 -12.53
CA ALA A 486 -6.68 -15.07 -11.66
C ALA A 486 -5.36 -14.69 -12.35
N ILE A 487 -4.47 -14.01 -11.63
CA ILE A 487 -3.25 -13.40 -12.18
C ILE A 487 -2.06 -13.77 -11.30
N ASP A 488 -1.15 -14.59 -11.81
CA ASP A 488 0.08 -14.92 -11.09
C ASP A 488 1.07 -13.74 -11.15
N THR A 489 1.63 -13.36 -10.00
CA THR A 489 2.68 -12.31 -9.93
C THR A 489 4.07 -12.87 -9.61
N MET A 490 4.14 -14.14 -9.21
CA MET A 490 5.35 -14.85 -8.85
C MET A 490 5.56 -16.05 -9.78
N THR A 491 6.82 -16.40 -10.01
CA THR A 491 7.17 -17.67 -10.66
C THR A 491 7.18 -18.80 -9.61
N PRO A 492 7.01 -20.07 -10.00
CA PRO A 492 7.01 -21.19 -9.05
C PRO A 492 8.27 -21.32 -8.20
N VAL A 493 9.41 -20.77 -8.68
CA VAL A 493 10.70 -20.77 -7.95
C VAL A 493 10.73 -19.68 -6.87
N GLU A 494 9.95 -18.62 -7.04
CA GLU A 494 9.86 -17.51 -6.10
C GLU A 494 8.81 -17.78 -5.01
N VAL A 495 7.89 -18.73 -5.20
CA VAL A 495 6.85 -19.05 -4.20
C VAL A 495 7.49 -19.57 -2.91
N ASN A 496 7.04 -19.04 -1.77
CA ASN A 496 7.52 -19.44 -0.45
C ASN A 496 6.35 -19.45 0.53
N GLU A 497 6.22 -20.54 1.31
CA GLU A 497 5.18 -20.73 2.32
C GLU A 497 5.21 -19.65 3.42
N GLU A 498 6.40 -19.15 3.77
CA GLU A 498 6.60 -18.10 4.79
C GLU A 498 6.41 -16.68 4.22
N GLY A 499 6.05 -16.56 2.93
CA GLY A 499 5.84 -15.30 2.24
C GLY A 499 4.54 -14.59 2.63
N TRP A 500 4.59 -13.26 2.77
CA TRP A 500 3.39 -12.44 2.99
C TRP A 500 3.30 -11.31 1.96
N PRO A 501 2.89 -11.63 0.71
CA PRO A 501 2.69 -10.60 -0.31
C PRO A 501 1.55 -9.66 0.08
N VAL A 502 1.67 -8.39 -0.34
CA VAL A 502 0.73 -7.31 0.04
C VAL A 502 0.37 -6.43 -1.15
N PHE A 503 -0.87 -5.94 -1.15
CA PHE A 503 -1.37 -4.92 -2.06
C PHE A 503 -0.92 -3.52 -1.65
N SER A 504 -0.79 -2.64 -2.63
CA SER A 504 -0.61 -1.20 -2.45
C SER A 504 -1.35 -0.45 -3.55
N THR A 505 -2.16 0.55 -3.19
CA THR A 505 -2.98 1.29 -4.15
C THR A 505 -2.13 2.21 -5.03
N ASP A 506 -2.56 2.42 -6.26
CA ASP A 506 -1.98 3.45 -7.12
C ASP A 506 -2.58 4.84 -6.84
N VAL A 507 -1.89 5.88 -7.29
CA VAL A 507 -2.33 7.29 -7.19
C VAL A 507 -2.90 7.84 -8.49
N MET A 508 -2.70 7.16 -9.63
CA MET A 508 -3.21 7.61 -10.93
C MET A 508 -4.58 7.02 -11.24
N SER A 509 -4.88 5.82 -10.76
CA SER A 509 -6.19 5.19 -10.95
C SER A 509 -6.55 4.25 -9.81
N ARG A 510 -7.81 4.30 -9.37
CA ARG A 510 -8.37 3.35 -8.38
C ARG A 510 -8.39 1.90 -8.87
N TYR A 511 -8.37 1.68 -10.19
CA TYR A 511 -8.34 0.35 -10.82
C TYR A 511 -6.93 -0.16 -11.09
N SER A 512 -5.92 0.53 -10.56
CA SER A 512 -4.52 0.15 -10.64
C SER A 512 -3.95 -0.01 -9.24
N PHE A 513 -3.10 -1.03 -9.08
CA PHE A 513 -2.48 -1.34 -7.80
C PHE A 513 -1.18 -2.10 -8.02
N PHE A 514 -0.41 -2.23 -6.95
CA PHE A 514 0.86 -2.94 -6.93
C PHE A 514 0.76 -4.13 -5.98
N VAL A 515 1.42 -5.22 -6.37
CA VAL A 515 1.67 -6.38 -5.51
C VAL A 515 3.15 -6.39 -5.15
N THR A 516 3.45 -6.29 -3.87
CA THR A 516 4.81 -6.40 -3.35
C THR A 516 4.99 -7.74 -2.66
N HIS A 517 6.00 -8.49 -3.09
CA HIS A 517 6.46 -9.71 -2.43
C HIS A 517 7.98 -9.67 -2.28
N HIS A 518 8.60 -10.68 -1.64
CA HIS A 518 10.03 -10.65 -1.33
C HIS A 518 10.92 -10.56 -2.60
N ALA A 519 10.46 -11.10 -3.73
CA ALA A 519 11.25 -11.17 -4.96
C ALA A 519 10.98 -10.02 -5.95
N ALA A 520 9.80 -9.38 -5.94
CA ALA A 520 9.47 -8.36 -6.94
C ALA A 520 8.33 -7.43 -6.51
N ILE A 521 8.17 -6.36 -7.29
CA ILE A 521 7.02 -5.44 -7.26
C ILE A 521 6.37 -5.52 -8.64
N THR A 522 5.08 -5.84 -8.68
CA THR A 522 4.29 -6.02 -9.90
C THR A 522 3.15 -5.01 -9.94
N TYR A 523 3.06 -4.23 -11.02
CA TYR A 523 1.94 -3.35 -11.30
C TYR A 523 0.81 -4.15 -11.98
N VAL A 524 -0.43 -3.95 -11.53
CA VAL A 524 -1.63 -4.56 -12.10
C VAL A 524 -2.66 -3.47 -12.39
N SER A 525 -3.36 -3.56 -13.52
CA SER A 525 -4.40 -2.61 -13.92
C SER A 525 -5.60 -3.30 -14.56
N LEU A 526 -6.79 -3.01 -14.03
CA LEU A 526 -8.07 -3.59 -14.48
C LEU A 526 -8.75 -2.73 -15.57
N THR A 527 -8.20 -1.54 -15.86
CA THR A 527 -8.74 -0.55 -16.80
C THR A 527 -9.01 -1.10 -18.21
N SER A 528 -8.28 -2.14 -18.61
CA SER A 528 -8.43 -2.81 -19.91
C SER A 528 -9.82 -3.39 -20.20
N TRP A 529 -10.60 -3.71 -19.16
CA TRP A 529 -11.91 -4.34 -19.29
C TRP A 529 -12.99 -3.67 -18.42
N ILE A 530 -12.64 -3.10 -17.25
CA ILE A 530 -13.64 -2.57 -16.31
C ILE A 530 -14.50 -1.44 -16.90
N PHE A 531 -13.91 -0.52 -17.67
CA PHE A 531 -14.67 0.56 -18.31
C PHE A 531 -15.51 0.07 -19.49
N ARG A 532 -15.06 -1.01 -20.16
CA ARG A 532 -15.88 -1.66 -21.18
C ARG A 532 -17.06 -2.38 -20.55
N LEU A 533 -16.85 -2.97 -19.37
CA LEU A 533 -17.92 -3.62 -18.62
C LEU A 533 -18.96 -2.59 -18.22
N GLU A 534 -18.51 -1.46 -17.68
CA GLU A 534 -19.42 -0.36 -17.34
C GLU A 534 -20.19 0.16 -18.55
N GLY A 535 -19.52 0.35 -19.69
CA GLY A 535 -20.19 0.74 -20.94
C GLY A 535 -21.25 -0.25 -21.41
N GLU A 536 -21.07 -1.55 -21.15
CA GLU A 536 -22.09 -2.57 -21.45
C GLU A 536 -23.22 -2.61 -20.42
N LEU A 537 -22.96 -2.27 -19.14
CA LEU A 537 -23.98 -2.22 -18.09
C LEU A 537 -24.90 -1.01 -18.24
N MET A 538 -24.34 0.15 -18.63
CA MET A 538 -25.08 1.39 -18.85
C MET A 538 -25.60 1.53 -20.29
N GLY A 539 -25.11 0.70 -21.21
CA GLY A 539 -25.45 0.78 -22.63
C GLY A 539 -26.88 0.31 -22.92
N ASP A 540 -27.69 1.18 -23.54
CA ASP A 540 -29.00 0.79 -24.06
C ASP A 540 -28.83 0.06 -25.40
N HIS A 541 -28.60 -1.26 -25.31
CA HIS A 541 -28.35 -2.11 -26.47
C HIS A 541 -29.48 -3.11 -26.67
N GLU A 542 -30.28 -2.93 -27.73
CA GLU A 542 -31.38 -3.84 -28.06
C GLU A 542 -30.93 -5.27 -28.44
N ALA A 543 -29.67 -5.44 -28.89
CA ALA A 543 -29.12 -6.74 -29.27
C ALA A 543 -27.58 -6.79 -29.17
N GLY A 544 -27.02 -8.01 -29.17
CA GLY A 544 -25.58 -8.27 -29.30
C GLY A 544 -24.79 -8.27 -27.99
N THR A 545 -25.46 -8.15 -26.84
CA THR A 545 -24.82 -8.16 -25.50
C THR A 545 -23.99 -9.42 -25.27
N ASP A 546 -24.50 -10.61 -25.57
CA ASP A 546 -23.77 -11.87 -25.41
C ASP A 546 -22.43 -11.89 -26.17
N PHE A 547 -22.41 -11.32 -27.38
CA PHE A 547 -21.20 -11.26 -28.20
C PHE A 547 -20.17 -10.28 -27.62
N ARG A 548 -20.61 -9.09 -27.18
CA ARG A 548 -19.71 -8.06 -26.63
C ARG A 548 -19.17 -8.46 -25.26
N ILE A 549 -20.01 -9.05 -24.39
CA ILE A 549 -19.58 -9.67 -23.14
C ILE A 549 -18.60 -10.82 -23.42
N GLY A 550 -18.86 -11.65 -24.43
CA GLY A 550 -17.92 -12.69 -24.86
C GLY A 550 -16.55 -12.15 -25.27
N LEU A 551 -16.49 -10.98 -25.92
CA LEU A 551 -15.22 -10.30 -26.23
C LEU A 551 -14.55 -9.73 -24.97
N LEU A 552 -15.35 -9.21 -24.04
CA LEU A 552 -14.88 -8.65 -22.78
C LEU A 552 -14.23 -9.69 -21.88
N VAL A 553 -14.85 -10.86 -21.72
CA VAL A 553 -14.34 -11.96 -20.88
C VAL A 553 -12.97 -12.48 -21.37
N ASN A 554 -12.66 -12.30 -22.65
CA ASN A 554 -11.34 -12.63 -23.21
C ASN A 554 -10.28 -11.55 -22.98
N SER A 555 -10.65 -10.39 -22.45
CA SER A 555 -9.72 -9.31 -22.13
C SER A 555 -8.90 -9.68 -20.90
N GLN A 556 -7.60 -9.37 -20.94
CA GLN A 556 -6.69 -9.64 -19.83
C GLN A 556 -6.35 -8.34 -19.12
N SER A 557 -6.41 -8.34 -17.78
CA SER A 557 -5.84 -7.25 -16.99
C SER A 557 -4.37 -7.06 -17.33
N GLY A 558 -3.93 -5.81 -17.39
CA GLY A 558 -2.53 -5.49 -17.59
C GLY A 558 -1.73 -5.87 -16.35
N ARG A 559 -0.65 -6.65 -16.50
CA ARG A 559 0.36 -6.89 -15.47
C ARG A 559 1.77 -6.57 -15.97
N ASP A 560 2.56 -5.85 -15.19
CA ASP A 560 3.96 -5.56 -15.53
C ASP A 560 4.84 -5.62 -14.28
N ARG A 561 5.97 -6.32 -14.38
CA ARG A 561 6.91 -6.47 -13.26
C ARG A 561 7.87 -5.28 -13.27
N VAL A 562 7.53 -4.26 -12.48
CA VAL A 562 8.25 -2.97 -12.45
C VAL A 562 9.57 -3.02 -11.67
N TYR A 563 9.74 -3.99 -10.78
CA TYR A 563 11.00 -4.24 -10.08
C TYR A 563 11.18 -5.72 -9.76
N ALA A 564 12.40 -6.24 -9.90
CA ALA A 564 12.77 -7.59 -9.51
C ALA A 564 14.07 -7.56 -8.71
N GLN A 565 14.07 -8.26 -7.56
CA GLN A 565 15.24 -8.43 -6.73
C GLN A 565 16.15 -9.51 -7.34
N PRO A 566 17.47 -9.29 -7.49
CA PRO A 566 18.36 -10.22 -8.19
C PRO A 566 18.42 -11.64 -7.60
N THR A 567 18.32 -11.77 -6.27
CA THR A 567 18.50 -13.04 -5.56
C THR A 567 17.21 -13.64 -5.01
N ALA A 568 16.07 -12.94 -5.12
CA ALA A 568 14.78 -13.34 -4.55
C ALA A 568 14.91 -13.89 -3.10
N ASP A 569 15.76 -13.26 -2.28
CA ASP A 569 16.11 -13.80 -0.98
C ASP A 569 15.04 -13.42 0.05
N VAL A 570 14.33 -14.41 0.56
CA VAL A 570 13.25 -14.23 1.55
C VAL A 570 13.76 -13.60 2.85
N SER A 571 15.06 -13.75 3.17
CA SER A 571 15.69 -13.08 4.31
C SER A 571 15.91 -11.57 4.10
N VAL A 572 15.72 -11.09 2.87
CA VAL A 572 15.80 -9.68 2.46
C VAL A 572 14.44 -9.21 1.91
N PRO A 573 13.37 -9.21 2.74
CA PRO A 573 12.04 -8.91 2.24
C PRO A 573 11.93 -7.45 1.76
N LEU A 574 10.99 -7.20 0.85
CA LEU A 574 10.61 -5.85 0.44
C LEU A 574 9.55 -5.28 1.37
N ALA A 575 9.64 -3.99 1.66
CA ALA A 575 8.55 -3.23 2.25
C ALA A 575 7.46 -2.96 1.21
N ALA A 576 6.18 -3.00 1.61
CA ALA A 576 5.07 -2.58 0.77
C ALA A 576 5.40 -1.26 0.06
N CYS A 577 5.22 -1.21 -1.24
CA CYS A 577 5.52 -0.01 -2.01
C CYS A 577 4.48 1.09 -1.75
N VAL A 578 4.89 2.34 -1.88
CA VAL A 578 4.02 3.50 -1.80
C VAL A 578 4.16 4.29 -3.10
N ALA A 579 3.06 4.43 -3.81
CA ALA A 579 2.97 5.30 -4.97
C ALA A 579 2.63 6.74 -4.53
N MET A 580 3.23 7.71 -5.19
CA MET A 580 2.97 9.14 -4.98
C MET A 580 3.05 9.89 -6.29
N ARG A 581 2.27 10.96 -6.38
CA ARG A 581 2.31 11.94 -7.46
C ARG A 581 2.58 13.28 -6.82
N ASP A 582 3.68 13.89 -7.21
CA ASP A 582 4.11 15.17 -6.70
C ASP A 582 4.64 16.01 -7.88
N PRO A 583 4.40 17.34 -7.92
CA PRO A 583 4.86 18.17 -9.03
C PRO A 583 6.38 18.13 -9.25
N ASP A 584 7.16 17.99 -8.18
CA ASP A 584 8.62 18.06 -8.21
C ASP A 584 9.27 16.67 -8.34
N LEU A 585 8.64 15.62 -7.81
CA LEU A 585 9.10 14.23 -7.93
C LEU A 585 8.52 13.49 -9.15
N GLY A 586 7.37 13.93 -9.66
CA GLY A 586 6.60 13.26 -10.69
C GLY A 586 5.79 12.08 -10.15
N TYR A 587 5.46 11.12 -11.03
CA TYR A 587 4.87 9.85 -10.62
C TYR A 587 5.98 8.91 -10.12
N PHE A 588 6.00 8.69 -8.81
CA PHE A 588 7.09 8.04 -8.10
C PHE A 588 6.60 6.88 -7.24
N LEU A 589 7.37 5.80 -7.22
CA LEU A 589 7.13 4.64 -6.36
C LEU A 589 8.32 4.43 -5.44
N LEU A 590 8.03 4.26 -4.16
CA LEU A 590 9.01 4.01 -3.12
C LEU A 590 8.74 2.69 -2.42
N SER A 591 9.73 1.82 -2.36
CA SER A 591 9.80 0.63 -1.52
C SER A 591 11.18 0.61 -0.86
N ALA A 592 11.47 -0.42 -0.06
CA ALA A 592 12.77 -0.60 0.56
C ALA A 592 13.07 -2.07 0.81
N THR A 593 14.33 -2.42 0.66
CA THR A 593 14.91 -3.61 1.29
C THR A 593 15.27 -3.27 2.74
N PRO A 594 15.74 -4.23 3.56
CA PRO A 594 16.24 -3.95 4.89
C PRO A 594 17.57 -3.17 4.94
N TYR A 595 18.11 -2.76 3.78
CA TYR A 595 19.43 -2.12 3.63
C TYR A 595 19.40 -0.86 2.76
N ASP A 596 18.63 -0.90 1.66
CA ASP A 596 18.59 0.13 0.62
C ASP A 596 17.15 0.48 0.22
N ALA A 597 16.98 1.71 -0.27
CA ALA A 597 15.77 2.18 -0.92
C ALA A 597 15.54 1.49 -2.29
N VAL A 598 14.29 1.27 -2.65
CA VAL A 598 13.87 0.89 -4.00
C VAL A 598 12.97 2.00 -4.53
N ALA A 599 13.53 2.87 -5.35
CA ALA A 599 12.84 4.05 -5.89
C ALA A 599 12.67 3.93 -7.41
N LEU A 600 11.45 4.07 -7.92
CA LEU A 600 11.15 4.08 -9.34
C LEU A 600 10.45 5.39 -9.71
N THR A 601 10.89 6.04 -10.78
CA THR A 601 10.14 7.15 -11.39
C THR A 601 9.49 6.63 -12.66
N PHE A 602 8.20 6.84 -12.80
CA PHE A 602 7.44 6.47 -13.99
C PHE A 602 7.28 7.67 -14.93
N GLU A 603 7.12 7.38 -16.22
CA GLU A 603 6.63 8.34 -17.20
C GLU A 603 5.17 8.67 -16.85
N ALA A 604 4.90 9.92 -16.48
CA ALA A 604 3.53 10.37 -16.28
C ALA A 604 2.81 10.33 -17.63
N PRO A 605 1.54 9.87 -17.70
CA PRO A 605 0.73 10.09 -18.89
C PRO A 605 0.69 11.60 -19.13
N GLU A 606 0.92 12.04 -20.38
CA GLU A 606 0.64 13.41 -20.80
C GLU A 606 -0.86 13.64 -20.60
N LEU A 607 -1.26 14.07 -19.41
CA LEU A 607 -2.56 14.70 -19.23
C LEU A 607 -2.47 15.99 -20.04
N GLU A 608 -3.34 16.13 -21.02
CA GLU A 608 -3.66 17.39 -21.67
C GLU A 608 -4.05 18.38 -20.57
N MET A 609 -3.07 19.02 -19.96
CA MET A 609 -3.31 20.26 -19.26
C MET A 609 -3.87 21.18 -20.33
N GLU A 610 -5.19 21.39 -20.29
CA GLU A 610 -5.89 22.49 -20.97
C GLU A 610 -4.93 23.68 -20.93
N PRO A 611 -4.45 24.16 -22.09
CA PRO A 611 -3.56 25.30 -22.10
C PRO A 611 -4.40 26.44 -21.55
N ALA A 612 -4.14 26.80 -20.29
CA ALA A 612 -4.68 28.02 -19.69
C ALA A 612 -4.52 29.10 -20.75
N ARG A 613 -5.65 29.66 -21.20
CA ARG A 613 -5.72 30.65 -22.27
C ARG A 613 -4.76 31.79 -21.93
N GLN A 614 -3.52 31.67 -22.39
CA GLN A 614 -2.56 32.74 -22.32
C GLN A 614 -3.00 33.74 -23.37
N GLU A 615 -3.59 34.83 -22.88
CA GLU A 615 -3.74 36.05 -23.67
C GLU A 615 -2.39 36.38 -24.30
N ASN A 616 -2.36 36.35 -25.63
CA ASN A 616 -1.19 36.59 -26.46
C ASN A 616 -0.58 37.97 -26.16
N GLY A 617 0.57 37.99 -25.48
CA GLY A 617 1.53 39.10 -25.55
C GLY A 617 2.61 38.78 -26.59
N PRO A 618 2.95 39.68 -27.53
CA PRO A 618 3.98 39.40 -28.54
C PRO A 618 5.36 39.64 -27.91
N GLY A 619 6.09 38.57 -27.61
CA GLY A 619 7.43 38.65 -27.05
C GLY A 619 8.29 37.46 -27.45
N GLU A 620 9.10 37.68 -28.49
CA GLU A 620 10.40 37.08 -28.80
C GLU A 620 10.58 35.56 -28.65
N GLY A 621 10.84 34.91 -29.79
CA GLY A 621 11.08 33.47 -29.89
C GLY A 621 12.29 33.00 -29.09
N GLU A 622 12.03 32.40 -27.94
CA GLU A 622 12.94 31.47 -27.30
C GLU A 622 12.80 30.10 -27.97
N GLY A 623 13.90 29.59 -28.51
CA GLY A 623 13.95 28.32 -29.21
C GLY A 623 13.36 27.21 -28.37
N SER A 624 12.41 26.47 -28.96
CA SER A 624 11.91 25.20 -28.47
C SER A 624 13.09 24.39 -27.93
N ARG A 625 13.17 24.28 -26.59
CA ARG A 625 14.08 23.34 -25.93
C ARG A 625 13.64 21.97 -26.39
N VAL A 626 14.31 21.45 -27.42
CA VAL A 626 14.14 20.07 -27.88
C VAL A 626 14.35 19.19 -26.64
N ALA A 627 13.26 18.62 -26.13
CA ALA A 627 13.32 17.65 -25.06
C ALA A 627 14.29 16.54 -25.52
N PRO A 628 15.24 16.10 -24.67
CA PRO A 628 16.13 15.01 -25.03
C PRO A 628 15.26 13.82 -25.46
N LEU A 629 15.47 13.33 -26.68
CA LEU A 629 14.79 12.12 -27.13
C LEU A 629 15.27 10.96 -26.23
N ASP A 630 14.36 10.42 -25.42
CA ASP A 630 14.64 9.31 -24.51
C ASP A 630 14.83 8.00 -25.31
N PHE A 631 16.07 7.76 -25.76
CA PHE A 631 16.43 6.58 -26.57
C PHE A 631 17.01 5.41 -25.74
N TYR A 632 17.13 5.54 -24.42
CA TYR A 632 17.70 4.51 -23.56
C TYR A 632 16.61 3.79 -22.77
N GLU A 633 16.68 2.46 -22.73
CA GLU A 633 15.91 1.69 -21.76
C GLU A 633 16.52 1.95 -20.37
N PRO A 634 15.74 2.45 -19.40
CA PRO A 634 16.24 2.65 -18.06
C PRO A 634 16.53 1.33 -17.39
N ARG A 635 17.58 1.31 -16.59
CA ARG A 635 18.11 0.09 -15.97
C ARG A 635 18.42 0.35 -14.49
N PRO A 636 18.28 -0.66 -13.62
CA PRO A 636 18.74 -0.58 -12.24
C PRO A 636 20.21 -0.18 -12.16
N VAL A 637 20.51 0.81 -11.31
CA VAL A 637 21.87 1.12 -10.91
C VAL A 637 22.45 -0.11 -10.20
N PHE A 638 23.70 -0.46 -10.51
CA PHE A 638 24.36 -1.55 -9.81
C PHE A 638 24.80 -1.08 -8.42
N ASN A 639 24.20 -1.67 -7.39
CA ASN A 639 24.72 -1.60 -6.03
C ASN A 639 25.43 -2.91 -5.70
N PRO A 640 26.61 -2.86 -5.05
CA PRO A 640 27.27 -4.07 -4.58
C PRO A 640 26.36 -4.79 -3.58
N PRO A 641 26.35 -6.14 -3.57
CA PRO A 641 25.60 -6.89 -2.57
C PRO A 641 25.97 -6.46 -1.14
N HIS A 642 24.95 -6.23 -0.30
CA HIS A 642 25.12 -5.82 1.09
C HIS A 642 26.02 -6.76 1.92
N ALA A 643 26.20 -8.02 1.49
CA ALA A 643 27.11 -8.97 2.10
C ALA A 643 28.56 -8.46 2.20
N PHE A 644 28.99 -7.55 1.31
CA PHE A 644 30.32 -6.93 1.37
C PHE A 644 30.44 -5.85 2.45
N GLU A 645 29.32 -5.27 2.87
CA GLU A 645 29.28 -4.22 3.90
C GLU A 645 29.02 -4.77 5.30
N GLN A 646 28.51 -6.01 5.38
CA GLN A 646 28.31 -6.70 6.65
C GLN A 646 29.65 -7.05 7.32
N GLY A 647 29.86 -6.52 8.53
CA GLY A 647 30.95 -6.96 9.40
C GLY A 647 30.75 -8.41 9.86
N SER A 648 31.86 -9.13 10.09
CA SER A 648 31.81 -10.50 10.62
C SER A 648 31.10 -10.54 11.99
N ALA A 649 30.32 -11.57 12.25
CA ALA A 649 29.66 -11.85 13.52
C ALA A 649 30.61 -12.52 14.54
N LEU A 650 31.80 -12.96 14.11
CA LEU A 650 32.81 -13.57 14.98
C LEU A 650 33.25 -12.70 16.17
N PRO A 651 33.53 -11.39 16.02
CA PRO A 651 33.87 -10.53 17.15
C PRO A 651 32.78 -10.52 18.23
N THR A 652 31.51 -10.51 17.81
CA THR A 652 30.34 -10.53 18.69
C THR A 652 30.17 -11.89 19.38
N LEU A 653 30.41 -12.99 18.65
CA LEU A 653 30.45 -14.33 19.23
C LEU A 653 31.55 -14.44 20.29
N LEU A 654 32.73 -13.89 20.00
CA LEU A 654 33.87 -13.87 20.90
C LEU A 654 33.62 -13.02 22.15
N GLU A 655 32.94 -11.88 22.01
CA GLU A 655 32.51 -11.04 23.13
C GLU A 655 31.46 -11.75 24.01
N ARG A 656 30.51 -12.49 23.42
CA ARG A 656 29.59 -13.37 24.17
C ARG A 656 30.33 -14.45 24.94
N LEU A 657 31.30 -15.11 24.32
CA LEU A 657 32.08 -16.14 25.00
C LEU A 657 32.88 -15.56 26.17
N ARG A 658 33.41 -14.34 26.03
CA ARG A 658 34.11 -13.58 27.09
C ARG A 658 33.22 -13.09 28.22
N THR A 659 31.93 -12.87 27.97
CA THR A 659 30.96 -12.40 28.98
C THR A 659 30.14 -13.54 29.60
N SER A 660 30.12 -14.71 28.96
CA SER A 660 29.41 -15.90 29.45
C SER A 660 30.16 -16.65 30.57
N ARG A 661 29.53 -17.69 31.10
CA ARG A 661 30.15 -18.69 32.00
C ARG A 661 31.42 -19.36 31.44
N HIS A 662 31.70 -19.20 30.15
CA HIS A 662 32.88 -19.77 29.46
C HIS A 662 34.08 -18.81 29.40
N LYS A 663 34.01 -17.62 30.06
CA LYS A 663 35.08 -16.61 30.08
C LYS A 663 36.47 -17.17 30.42
N THR A 664 36.54 -18.09 31.36
CA THR A 664 37.79 -18.73 31.80
C THR A 664 38.39 -19.65 30.74
N VAL A 665 37.57 -20.25 29.88
CA VAL A 665 38.00 -21.17 28.81
C VAL A 665 38.59 -20.40 27.62
N VAL A 666 38.03 -19.23 27.30
CA VAL A 666 38.49 -18.39 26.17
C VAL A 666 39.92 -17.86 26.35
N ASN A 667 40.33 -17.64 27.59
CA ASN A 667 41.65 -17.09 27.93
C ASN A 667 42.67 -18.17 28.36
N GLN A 668 42.29 -19.44 28.36
CA GLN A 668 43.17 -20.56 28.69
C GLN A 668 43.76 -21.20 27.44
N GLU A 669 44.89 -21.89 27.59
CA GLU A 669 45.44 -22.73 26.53
C GLU A 669 44.41 -23.76 26.06
N VAL A 670 44.31 -23.95 24.74
CA VAL A 670 43.32 -24.82 24.10
C VAL A 670 43.51 -26.26 24.56
N LYS A 671 42.61 -26.74 25.42
CA LYS A 671 42.50 -28.15 25.82
C LYS A 671 41.43 -28.83 24.99
N LEU A 672 41.71 -30.04 24.50
CA LEU A 672 40.74 -30.91 23.84
C LEU A 672 39.66 -31.33 24.85
N SER A 673 38.56 -30.58 24.85
CA SER A 673 37.38 -30.85 25.68
C SER A 673 36.12 -30.77 24.80
N PRO A 674 35.02 -31.46 25.16
CA PRO A 674 33.76 -31.37 24.43
C PRO A 674 33.25 -29.93 24.27
N LEU A 675 33.45 -29.09 25.30
CA LEU A 675 33.08 -27.68 25.27
C LEU A 675 33.94 -26.87 24.30
N THR A 676 35.25 -27.11 24.27
CA THR A 676 36.16 -26.45 23.32
C THR A 676 35.80 -26.79 21.88
N LEU A 677 35.47 -28.06 21.60
CA LEU A 677 35.01 -28.50 20.29
C LEU A 677 33.69 -27.85 19.90
N GLN A 678 32.75 -27.69 20.84
CA GLN A 678 31.48 -27.00 20.60
C GLN A 678 31.71 -25.53 20.21
N ILE A 679 32.59 -24.82 20.93
CA ILE A 679 32.95 -23.42 20.60
C ILE A 679 33.56 -23.32 19.19
N PHE A 680 34.49 -24.21 18.84
CA PHE A 680 35.07 -24.23 17.49
C PHE A 680 34.05 -24.60 16.42
N THR A 681 33.10 -25.50 16.73
CA THR A 681 32.02 -25.87 15.81
C THR A 681 31.10 -24.68 15.55
N ASP A 682 30.74 -23.93 16.59
CA ASP A 682 29.89 -22.76 16.46
C ASP A 682 30.60 -21.61 15.73
N ALA A 683 31.89 -21.39 15.99
CA ALA A 683 32.71 -20.45 15.23
C ALA A 683 32.86 -20.87 13.75
N HIS A 684 33.08 -22.16 13.48
CA HIS A 684 33.14 -22.71 12.12
C HIS A 684 31.82 -22.53 11.38
N LYS A 685 30.67 -22.75 12.04
CA LYS A 685 29.35 -22.51 11.44
C LYS A 685 29.18 -21.06 11.00
N VAL A 686 29.54 -20.11 11.87
CA VAL A 686 29.47 -18.67 11.54
C VAL A 686 30.37 -18.35 10.34
N LEU A 687 31.63 -18.81 10.36
CA LEU A 687 32.57 -18.60 9.24
C LEU A 687 32.12 -19.26 7.95
N SER A 688 31.62 -20.49 8.01
CA SER A 688 31.16 -21.23 6.85
C SER A 688 29.96 -20.54 6.19
N ASP A 689 29.05 -20.00 6.99
CA ASP A 689 27.88 -19.26 6.50
C ASP A 689 28.29 -17.90 5.91
N GLU A 690 29.16 -17.14 6.60
CA GLU A 690 29.71 -15.87 6.09
C GLU A 690 30.48 -16.05 4.78
N THR A 691 31.36 -17.05 4.71
CA THR A 691 32.15 -17.33 3.49
C THR A 691 31.27 -17.81 2.34
N PHE A 692 30.23 -18.60 2.62
CA PHE A 692 29.25 -19.00 1.61
C PHE A 692 28.48 -17.78 1.06
N ARG A 693 27.99 -16.90 1.95
CA ARG A 693 27.28 -15.67 1.57
C ARG A 693 28.16 -14.72 0.75
N LEU A 694 29.42 -14.52 1.17
CA LEU A 694 30.40 -13.73 0.40
C LEU A 694 30.73 -14.37 -0.95
N GLY A 695 30.82 -15.70 -1.03
CA GLY A 695 31.01 -16.42 -2.28
C GLY A 695 29.86 -16.22 -3.26
N MET A 696 28.62 -16.29 -2.78
CA MET A 696 27.42 -16.00 -3.57
C MET A 696 27.38 -14.55 -4.05
N ALA A 697 27.69 -13.60 -3.15
CA ALA A 697 27.78 -12.19 -3.49
C ALA A 697 28.86 -11.92 -4.55
N ALA A 698 30.05 -12.52 -4.43
CA ALA A 698 31.11 -12.40 -5.42
C ALA A 698 30.69 -12.99 -6.77
N ALA A 699 30.05 -14.16 -6.79
CA ALA A 699 29.51 -14.76 -8.01
C ALA A 699 28.50 -13.84 -8.70
N GLU A 700 27.64 -13.17 -7.93
CA GLU A 700 26.68 -12.20 -8.47
C GLU A 700 27.37 -10.98 -9.08
N VAL A 701 28.41 -10.44 -8.43
CA VAL A 701 29.23 -9.36 -9.02
C VAL A 701 29.83 -9.80 -10.35
N PHE A 702 30.37 -11.02 -10.44
CA PHE A 702 30.92 -11.53 -11.69
C PHE A 702 29.87 -11.63 -12.80
N ARG A 703 28.70 -12.21 -12.51
CA ARG A 703 27.59 -12.27 -13.47
C ARG A 703 27.16 -10.88 -13.91
N ARG A 704 27.08 -9.93 -12.98
CA ARG A 704 26.70 -8.55 -13.29
C ARG A 704 27.76 -7.85 -14.12
N CYS A 705 29.05 -8.08 -13.88
CA CYS A 705 30.12 -7.56 -14.73
C CYS A 705 30.00 -8.07 -16.18
N GLU A 706 29.73 -9.35 -16.38
CA GLU A 706 29.48 -9.92 -17.72
C GLU A 706 28.26 -9.30 -18.38
N LEU A 707 27.17 -9.14 -17.61
CA LEU A 707 25.94 -8.52 -18.08
C LEU A 707 26.18 -7.07 -18.49
N LEU A 708 26.81 -6.26 -17.64
CA LEU A 708 27.14 -4.85 -17.92
C LEU A 708 27.98 -4.70 -19.20
N GLN A 709 28.91 -5.63 -19.48
CA GLN A 709 29.66 -5.62 -20.73
C GLN A 709 28.76 -5.87 -21.95
N ALA A 710 27.82 -6.81 -21.85
CA ALA A 710 26.84 -7.08 -22.90
C ALA A 710 25.91 -5.88 -23.12
N GLU A 711 25.44 -5.26 -22.04
CA GLU A 711 24.60 -4.06 -22.07
C GLU A 711 25.31 -2.87 -22.70
N LEU A 712 26.57 -2.61 -22.33
CA LEU A 712 27.37 -1.54 -22.93
C LEU A 712 27.52 -1.73 -24.45
N ARG A 713 27.75 -2.97 -24.90
CA ARG A 713 27.79 -3.28 -26.34
C ARG A 713 26.45 -3.00 -27.02
N GLN A 714 25.33 -3.28 -26.36
CA GLN A 714 23.99 -2.98 -26.87
C GLN A 714 23.77 -1.45 -26.96
N GLN A 715 24.19 -0.69 -25.95
CA GLN A 715 24.10 0.77 -25.93
C GLN A 715 24.90 1.40 -27.07
N VAL A 716 26.14 0.95 -27.29
CA VAL A 716 26.98 1.41 -28.40
C VAL A 716 26.31 1.13 -29.75
N ARG A 717 25.67 -0.04 -29.91
CA ARG A 717 24.89 -0.37 -31.13
C ARG A 717 23.70 0.58 -31.33
N LYS A 718 22.86 0.75 -30.30
CA LYS A 718 21.70 1.67 -30.36
C LYS A 718 22.14 3.12 -30.63
N ALA A 719 23.22 3.59 -29.99
CA ALA A 719 23.76 4.92 -30.24
C ALA A 719 24.24 5.09 -31.69
N ASN A 720 24.88 4.07 -32.27
CA ASN A 720 25.28 4.09 -33.68
C ASN A 720 24.07 4.07 -34.63
N GLU A 721 22.99 3.34 -34.30
CA GLU A 721 21.74 3.37 -35.07
C GLU A 721 21.09 4.76 -35.04
N VAL A 722 21.05 5.40 -33.86
CA VAL A 722 20.53 6.77 -33.71
C VAL A 722 21.39 7.75 -34.50
N LYS A 723 22.73 7.65 -34.41
CA LYS A 723 23.63 8.45 -35.23
C LYS A 723 23.33 8.27 -36.72
N GLY A 724 23.15 7.04 -37.19
CA GLY A 724 22.78 6.76 -38.59
C GLY A 724 21.44 7.38 -39.00
N LYS A 725 20.43 7.37 -38.11
CA LYS A 725 19.15 8.05 -38.35
C LYS A 725 19.31 9.57 -38.37
N ILE A 726 20.10 10.14 -37.47
CA ILE A 726 20.40 11.57 -37.44
C ILE A 726 21.15 11.98 -38.71
N ASP A 727 22.18 11.24 -39.13
CA ASP A 727 22.96 11.51 -40.34
C ASP A 727 22.09 11.42 -41.61
N ALA A 728 21.11 10.50 -41.64
CA ALA A 728 20.13 10.38 -42.72
C ALA A 728 19.15 11.56 -42.76
N ILE A 729 18.75 12.09 -41.59
CA ILE A 729 17.85 13.25 -41.46
C ILE A 729 18.61 14.56 -41.69
N SER A 730 19.87 14.66 -41.27
CA SER A 730 20.71 15.86 -41.41
C SER A 730 21.26 16.07 -42.82
N GLY A 731 20.96 15.15 -43.76
CA GLY A 731 21.27 15.33 -45.18
C GLY A 731 22.77 15.35 -45.51
N ALA A 732 23.65 14.85 -44.64
CA ALA A 732 25.11 14.92 -44.84
C ALA A 732 25.64 14.00 -45.95
N SER A 733 24.76 13.26 -46.65
CA SER A 733 25.14 12.38 -47.78
C SER A 733 24.72 12.91 -49.16
N ARG A 734 24.34 14.19 -49.28
CA ARG A 734 24.23 14.88 -50.59
C ARG A 734 25.36 15.91 -50.73
N GLY A 735 26.52 15.43 -51.18
CA GLY A 735 27.64 16.28 -51.55
C GLY A 735 28.90 15.48 -51.85
N ASP A 736 28.93 14.79 -52.99
CA ASP A 736 29.68 15.28 -54.16
C ASP A 736 30.09 14.12 -55.08
N GLY A 737 29.66 14.24 -56.35
CA GLY A 737 30.27 13.51 -57.45
C GLY A 737 29.29 12.84 -58.42
N GLU A 738 28.47 13.61 -59.14
CA GLU A 738 28.51 13.57 -60.61
C GLU A 738 27.74 14.73 -61.23
N ALA A 739 28.37 15.33 -62.23
CA ALA A 739 28.09 16.63 -62.80
C ALA A 739 26.91 16.60 -63.78
N ASP A 740 26.16 17.71 -63.75
CA ASP A 740 25.18 18.10 -64.74
C ASP A 740 25.85 18.32 -66.11
N ASN A 741 25.34 17.63 -67.15
CA ASN A 741 25.44 18.06 -68.54
C ASN A 741 24.60 17.14 -69.45
N GLY A 742 23.48 17.62 -69.99
CA GLY A 742 22.76 16.88 -71.04
C GLY A 742 21.38 17.36 -71.44
N LEU A 743 21.26 18.66 -71.71
CA LEU A 743 20.21 19.35 -72.47
C LEU A 743 19.48 18.49 -73.55
N TRP A 744 18.15 18.37 -73.42
CA TRP A 744 17.11 18.30 -74.48
C TRP A 744 17.39 17.50 -75.78
N SER A 745 16.65 16.40 -76.01
CA SER A 745 15.89 16.22 -77.28
C SER A 745 14.90 15.04 -77.27
N ALA A 746 13.69 15.37 -77.72
CA ALA A 746 12.79 14.55 -78.57
C ALA A 746 12.34 13.15 -78.11
N GLY A 747 11.09 13.09 -77.62
CA GLY A 747 10.27 11.87 -77.56
C GLY A 747 8.78 12.17 -77.75
N ARG A 748 8.39 12.66 -78.93
CA ARG A 748 6.98 12.66 -79.39
C ARG A 748 6.51 11.21 -79.52
N ARG A 749 5.28 10.94 -79.02
CA ARG A 749 4.25 9.99 -79.57
C ARG A 749 4.71 8.52 -79.70
N ARG A 750 3.93 7.47 -79.45
CA ARG A 750 2.48 7.26 -79.46
C ARG A 750 2.25 5.83 -78.93
N ALA A 751 1.06 5.63 -78.36
CA ALA A 751 0.27 4.40 -78.27
C ALA A 751 0.70 3.21 -79.16
N SER A 752 0.82 2.04 -78.52
CA SER A 752 -0.03 0.85 -78.73
C SER A 752 0.17 -0.12 -77.58
#